data_AF-D1W3Y9-F1
#
_entry.id   AF-D1W3Y9-F1
#
_cell.length_a   1.000
_cell.length_b   1.000
_cell.length_c   1.000
_cell.angle_alpha   90.00
_cell.angle_beta   90.00
_cell.angle_gamma   90.00
#
_symmetry.space_group_name_H-M   'P 1'
#
loop_
_entity.id
_entity.type
_entity.pdbx_description
1 polymer ?
#
loop_
_entity_poly.entity_id
_entity_poly.type
_entity_poly.pdbx_seq_one_letter_code
_entity_poly.pdbx_strand_id
1 'polypeptide(L)'
;MESTGALMVSGEWGCGKTYHIEKVIIPTLRQEGWNPVKVSLFGIESVNEIPLRIADNYKRAESDKGERTEKEKNKSRLCGWGKEKVGKVVAKGTQFASSISWLESFVDVKTLVGNNSGLLYKLIPTENTVIILDDIERAIDTIDVHTLLGVINDLVEQRGYKVIVIANNSYMQQKGEAKLVFKEKVIEKTLGYEPDVVSIFKELCGKGYSSPFTAFMTAQKAVVVIDPSYPSYKEDKGLLVELHNIRILKFALAHFSKIYEVCNAFLKDENKDTADSFLLSLWACTVGVAIEYKKDRLTYKDRLQFAQYVELSSIDWEFGDDERKTDGLFDETQEDEEQEKQKEEKQCEYTNRRITYIFKKLVKVHNFPVIVSPQIFDFVTAGMSLDKEGLKAVWEGYKNQVQRNDINPAYALLQKFIHSQWDMSNKEMADAVMQLAQYVEDGEFCDNMAYVNSATYLQHFYPLTSFSKEDMQKKIRCGIDKMYESIDTPNLLDKLNLDVVETAIPKESRWVVEYEREKMNEITKANLDADIKEVHRQFIEDLPTLANRLTIQYGDTKTPDFLSYPILKHIPKKDITKKVNNIQPKEVMALYQILNGRFLQQVPYPEVYDAELPFVRNLEQALAQKNDNKTTYADILIEDHLKDVIKKIQK
;
A
#
# COMPACT_ATOMS: atom_id res chain seq x y z
N MET A 1 28.18 46.21 0.92
CA MET A 1 29.16 45.17 1.26
C MET A 1 29.69 44.61 -0.05
N GLU A 2 30.99 44.71 -0.29
CA GLU A 2 31.66 43.88 -1.30
C GLU A 2 31.58 42.43 -0.79
N SER A 3 30.98 41.53 -1.57
CA SER A 3 30.78 40.13 -1.19
C SER A 3 32.00 39.34 -1.62
N THR A 4 32.61 38.58 -0.70
CA THR A 4 33.77 37.72 -0.98
C THR A 4 33.36 36.28 -1.33
N GLY A 5 32.09 35.93 -1.24
CA GLY A 5 31.59 34.60 -1.62
C GLY A 5 30.16 34.59 -2.15
N ALA A 6 29.68 33.41 -2.51
CA ALA A 6 28.33 33.16 -2.97
C ALA A 6 27.34 33.03 -1.79
N LEU A 7 26.08 33.39 -2.03
CA LEU A 7 24.98 33.16 -1.09
C LEU A 7 24.34 31.80 -1.36
N MET A 8 24.36 30.89 -0.38
CA MET A 8 23.70 29.58 -0.52
C MET A 8 22.28 29.62 0.06
N VAL A 9 21.29 29.17 -0.72
CA VAL A 9 19.94 28.86 -0.26
C VAL A 9 19.82 27.35 -0.14
N SER A 10 19.70 26.86 1.09
CA SER A 10 19.74 25.44 1.43
C SER A 10 18.43 24.95 2.01
N GLY A 11 18.03 23.73 1.64
CA GLY A 11 16.86 23.05 2.19
C GLY A 11 16.68 21.69 1.53
N GLU A 12 15.75 20.89 2.02
CA GLU A 12 15.55 19.52 1.58
C GLU A 12 15.02 19.41 0.14
N TRP A 13 15.05 18.21 -0.42
CA TRP A 13 14.50 17.97 -1.75
C TRP A 13 12.99 18.05 -1.76
N GLY A 14 12.46 18.74 -2.77
CA GLY A 14 11.01 18.90 -2.93
C GLY A 14 10.36 19.92 -2.00
N CYS A 15 11.12 20.61 -1.12
CA CYS A 15 10.56 21.64 -0.24
C CYS A 15 10.21 22.97 -0.93
N GLY A 16 10.53 23.15 -2.22
CA GLY A 16 10.06 24.30 -2.99
C GLY A 16 11.04 25.47 -3.13
N LYS A 17 12.32 25.32 -2.72
CA LYS A 17 13.39 26.34 -2.90
C LYS A 17 13.38 26.98 -4.28
N THR A 18 13.46 26.13 -5.32
CA THR A 18 13.50 26.54 -6.71
C THR A 18 12.24 27.33 -7.12
N TYR A 19 11.07 26.89 -6.66
CA TYR A 19 9.80 27.55 -6.94
C TYR A 19 9.75 28.94 -6.28
N HIS A 20 10.18 29.04 -5.02
CA HIS A 20 10.24 30.32 -4.30
C HIS A 20 11.21 31.30 -4.98
N ILE A 21 12.38 30.81 -5.40
CA ILE A 21 13.34 31.61 -6.16
C ILE A 21 12.73 32.11 -7.47
N GLU A 22 12.07 31.24 -8.23
CA GLU A 22 11.49 31.60 -9.53
C GLU A 22 10.29 32.54 -9.45
N LYS A 23 9.41 32.35 -8.46
CA LYS A 23 8.12 33.02 -8.37
C LYS A 23 8.10 34.22 -7.45
N VAL A 24 9.02 34.30 -6.50
CA VAL A 24 9.10 35.39 -5.53
C VAL A 24 10.39 36.18 -5.73
N ILE A 25 11.55 35.53 -5.57
CA ILE A 25 12.83 36.23 -5.52
C ILE A 25 13.23 36.83 -6.87
N ILE A 26 13.12 36.09 -7.97
CA ILE A 26 13.45 36.59 -9.32
C ILE A 26 12.61 37.81 -9.70
N PRO A 27 11.27 37.81 -9.52
CA PRO A 27 10.46 39.00 -9.71
C PRO A 27 10.87 40.18 -8.83
N THR A 28 11.12 39.96 -7.54
CA THR A 28 11.57 41.03 -6.62
C THR A 28 12.91 41.62 -7.04
N LEU A 29 13.90 40.78 -7.39
CA LEU A 29 15.19 41.25 -7.88
C LEU A 29 15.05 42.13 -9.13
N ARG A 30 14.15 41.75 -10.06
CA ARG A 30 13.88 42.56 -11.27
C ARG A 30 13.26 43.91 -10.94
N GLN A 31 12.37 43.98 -9.94
CA GLN A 31 11.77 45.24 -9.50
C GLN A 31 12.83 46.17 -8.89
N GLU A 32 13.82 45.61 -8.21
CA GLU A 32 14.98 46.32 -7.66
C GLU A 32 16.08 46.64 -8.70
N GLY A 33 15.82 46.40 -9.99
CA GLY A 33 16.74 46.74 -11.09
C GLY A 33 17.83 45.68 -11.39
N TRP A 34 17.79 44.54 -10.72
CA TRP A 34 18.71 43.44 -11.00
C TRP A 34 18.25 42.57 -12.18
N ASN A 35 19.21 41.96 -12.86
CA ASN A 35 19.00 40.98 -13.92
C ASN A 35 19.37 39.57 -13.43
N PRO A 36 18.41 38.83 -12.86
CA PRO A 36 18.65 37.46 -12.41
C PRO A 36 18.73 36.49 -13.59
N VAL A 37 19.84 35.76 -13.67
CA VAL A 37 20.13 34.71 -14.65
C VAL A 37 20.15 33.38 -13.91
N LYS A 38 19.04 32.64 -14.01
CA LYS A 38 18.96 31.30 -13.42
C LYS A 38 19.51 30.26 -14.40
N VAL A 39 20.36 29.37 -13.89
CA VAL A 39 20.93 28.24 -14.63
C VAL A 39 20.75 26.96 -13.82
N SER A 40 20.12 25.96 -14.40
CA SER A 40 20.11 24.61 -13.82
C SER A 40 21.41 23.88 -14.21
N LEU A 41 22.10 23.38 -13.19
CA LEU A 41 23.26 22.51 -13.35
C LEU A 41 22.87 21.04 -13.50
N PHE A 42 21.57 20.72 -13.53
CA PHE A 42 21.15 19.35 -13.78
C PHE A 42 21.58 18.88 -15.18
N GLY A 43 22.19 17.69 -15.23
CA GLY A 43 22.62 17.04 -16.47
C GLY A 43 23.77 17.74 -17.20
N ILE A 44 24.58 18.56 -16.53
CA ILE A 44 25.86 19.02 -17.09
C ILE A 44 26.89 17.89 -17.05
N GLU A 45 27.66 17.73 -18.12
CA GLU A 45 28.75 16.76 -18.20
C GLU A 45 30.12 17.46 -18.04
N SER A 46 30.17 18.78 -18.23
CA SER A 46 31.39 19.59 -18.10
C SER A 46 31.11 20.99 -17.57
N VAL A 47 32.03 21.53 -16.76
CA VAL A 47 31.98 22.94 -16.31
C VAL A 47 32.04 23.95 -17.45
N ASN A 48 32.55 23.54 -18.62
CA ASN A 48 32.60 24.38 -19.82
C ASN A 48 31.20 24.70 -20.38
N GLU A 49 30.16 23.97 -19.97
CA GLU A 49 28.76 24.26 -20.31
C GLU A 49 28.18 25.42 -19.50
N ILE A 50 28.70 25.70 -18.30
CA ILE A 50 28.15 26.73 -17.40
C ILE A 50 28.13 28.12 -18.05
N PRO A 51 29.23 28.62 -18.67
CA PRO A 51 29.21 29.91 -19.37
C PRO A 51 28.16 29.98 -20.49
N LEU A 52 27.98 28.87 -21.22
CA LEU A 52 27.01 28.78 -22.31
C LEU A 52 25.58 28.86 -21.80
N ARG A 53 25.25 28.13 -20.73
CA ARG A 53 23.92 28.17 -20.11
C ARG A 53 23.62 29.54 -19.49
N ILE A 54 24.62 30.20 -18.91
CA ILE A 54 24.48 31.58 -18.41
C ILE A 54 24.16 32.53 -19.57
N ALA A 55 24.90 32.46 -20.68
CA ALA A 55 24.69 33.29 -21.86
C ALA A 55 23.31 33.06 -22.52
N ASP A 56 22.83 31.81 -22.52
CA ASP A 56 21.51 31.45 -23.04
C ASP A 56 20.36 31.99 -22.18
N ASN A 57 20.53 31.96 -20.85
CA ASN A 57 19.50 32.44 -19.91
C ASN A 57 19.57 33.95 -19.65
N TYR A 58 20.60 34.64 -20.15
CA TYR A 58 20.76 36.08 -19.99
C TYR A 58 19.81 36.86 -20.89
N LYS A 59 19.03 37.78 -20.28
CA LYS A 59 18.12 38.68 -21.00
C LYS A 59 18.74 40.07 -21.09
N ARG A 60 19.00 40.57 -22.31
CA ARG A 60 19.42 41.96 -22.53
C ARG A 60 18.26 42.94 -22.28
N ALA A 61 18.59 44.11 -21.76
CA ALA A 61 17.67 45.23 -21.67
C ALA A 61 17.26 45.70 -23.08
N GLU A 62 16.03 46.20 -23.23
CA GLU A 62 15.54 46.68 -24.53
C GLU A 62 16.32 47.88 -25.08
N SER A 63 17.00 48.64 -24.22
CA SER A 63 17.90 49.73 -24.60
C SER A 63 19.16 49.29 -25.34
N ASP A 64 19.55 48.00 -25.25
CA ASP A 64 20.72 47.42 -25.92
C ASP A 64 20.37 46.71 -27.24
N LYS A 65 19.08 46.70 -27.62
CA LYS A 65 18.66 46.23 -28.94
C LYS A 65 18.98 47.34 -29.94
N GLY A 66 20.19 47.33 -30.49
CA GLY A 66 20.56 48.18 -31.61
C GLY A 66 19.49 48.15 -32.71
N GLU A 67 19.25 49.31 -33.32
CA GLU A 67 18.25 49.56 -34.37
C GLU A 67 18.22 48.41 -35.39
N ARG A 68 17.21 47.54 -35.31
CA ARG A 68 16.97 46.53 -36.34
C ARG A 68 16.12 47.15 -37.43
N THR A 69 16.72 47.33 -38.61
CA THR A 69 16.01 47.73 -39.82
C THR A 69 14.95 46.68 -40.19
N GLU A 70 13.81 47.14 -40.72
CA GLU A 70 12.57 46.38 -40.96
C GLU A 70 12.70 45.10 -41.81
N LYS A 71 13.86 44.82 -42.40
CA LYS A 71 14.08 43.64 -43.28
C LYS A 71 14.22 42.31 -42.54
N GLU A 72 14.51 42.29 -41.23
CA GLU A 72 14.71 41.04 -40.48
C GLU A 72 13.43 40.45 -39.86
N LYS A 73 12.34 41.24 -39.77
CA LYS A 73 11.06 40.77 -39.20
C LYS A 73 10.36 39.69 -40.03
N ASN A 74 10.74 39.52 -41.30
CA ASN A 74 10.10 38.58 -42.22
C ASN A 74 10.78 37.20 -42.36
N LYS A 75 11.94 36.96 -41.71
CA LYS A 75 12.65 35.67 -41.82
C LYS A 75 12.35 34.69 -40.68
N SER A 76 11.77 35.14 -39.57
CA SER A 76 11.50 34.30 -38.39
C SER A 76 10.21 33.48 -38.45
N ARG A 77 9.42 33.57 -39.54
CA ARG A 77 8.18 32.79 -39.72
C ARG A 77 8.30 31.57 -40.63
N LEU A 78 9.51 31.23 -41.09
CA LEU A 78 9.73 30.12 -42.02
C LEU A 78 10.92 29.25 -41.56
N CYS A 79 10.71 28.50 -40.47
CA CYS A 79 11.42 27.24 -40.24
C CYS A 79 10.60 26.33 -39.32
N GLY A 80 9.37 26.05 -39.75
CA GLY A 80 8.57 24.93 -39.26
C GLY A 80 8.59 23.83 -40.33
N TRP A 81 9.07 22.65 -39.94
CA TRP A 81 9.03 21.37 -40.64
C TRP A 81 9.90 21.16 -41.89
N GLY A 82 10.84 20.22 -41.76
CA GLY A 82 11.27 19.37 -42.87
C GLY A 82 12.71 18.84 -42.80
N LYS A 83 12.82 17.54 -42.47
CA LYS A 83 13.86 16.56 -42.86
C LYS A 83 14.83 16.09 -41.76
N GLU A 84 14.45 14.98 -41.13
CA GLU A 84 15.39 13.93 -40.75
C GLU A 84 16.01 13.30 -42.00
N LYS A 85 17.34 13.30 -42.09
CA LYS A 85 18.15 12.07 -42.09
C LYS A 85 19.65 12.38 -42.21
N VAL A 86 20.41 11.46 -41.60
CA VAL A 86 21.84 11.14 -41.75
C VAL A 86 22.82 11.79 -40.77
N GLY A 87 23.02 11.05 -39.67
CA GLY A 87 24.31 10.67 -39.08
C GLY A 87 25.48 11.61 -39.20
N LYS A 88 25.66 12.45 -38.18
CA LYS A 88 26.96 12.84 -37.60
C LYS A 88 26.68 13.13 -36.13
N VAL A 89 27.44 12.51 -35.22
CA VAL A 89 27.46 12.87 -33.80
C VAL A 89 27.97 14.31 -33.73
N VAL A 90 27.06 15.27 -33.70
CA VAL A 90 27.37 16.67 -33.41
C VAL A 90 27.47 16.74 -31.89
N ALA A 91 28.64 17.12 -31.39
CA ALA A 91 28.85 17.35 -29.96
C ALA A 91 27.77 18.30 -29.44
N LYS A 92 27.07 17.92 -28.36
CA LYS A 92 25.94 18.67 -27.78
C LYS A 92 26.22 20.19 -27.73
N GLY A 93 27.44 20.61 -27.39
CA GLY A 93 27.85 22.01 -27.32
C GLY A 93 27.65 22.85 -28.60
N THR A 94 27.74 22.27 -29.81
CA THR A 94 27.61 23.03 -31.06
C THR A 94 26.16 23.39 -31.40
N GLN A 95 25.20 22.56 -30.98
CA GLN A 95 23.77 22.80 -31.18
C GLN A 95 23.19 23.79 -30.15
N PHE A 96 23.78 23.85 -28.94
CA PHE A 96 23.39 24.80 -27.90
C PHE A 96 23.85 26.24 -28.22
N ALA A 97 25.10 26.43 -28.67
CA ALA A 97 25.62 27.78 -28.95
C ALA A 97 24.93 28.47 -30.14
N SER A 98 24.45 27.72 -31.14
CA SER A 98 23.69 28.25 -32.27
C SER A 98 22.27 28.74 -31.92
N SER A 99 21.78 28.44 -30.71
CA SER A 99 20.44 28.83 -30.26
C SER A 99 20.40 30.22 -29.60
N ILE A 100 21.58 30.79 -29.30
CA ILE A 100 21.72 32.07 -28.60
C ILE A 100 21.76 33.21 -29.62
N SER A 101 20.58 33.64 -30.07
CA SER A 101 20.39 34.60 -31.17
C SER A 101 21.10 35.96 -31.04
N TRP A 102 21.54 36.35 -29.84
CA TRP A 102 22.26 37.62 -29.64
C TRP A 102 23.77 37.48 -29.85
N LEU A 103 24.33 36.26 -29.88
CA LEU A 103 25.76 36.03 -30.08
C LEU A 103 26.19 36.12 -31.56
N GLU A 104 25.24 35.97 -32.49
CA GLU A 104 25.49 36.03 -33.93
C GLU A 104 26.15 37.35 -34.38
N SER A 105 25.90 38.45 -33.65
CA SER A 105 26.46 39.77 -33.97
C SER A 105 27.86 40.03 -33.37
N PHE A 106 28.39 39.13 -32.54
CA PHE A 106 29.64 39.38 -31.78
C PHE A 106 30.74 38.32 -32.00
N VAL A 107 30.41 37.06 -32.34
CA VAL A 107 31.41 35.98 -32.43
C VAL A 107 31.02 34.90 -33.45
N ASP A 108 31.99 34.30 -34.15
CA ASP A 108 31.78 33.07 -34.92
C ASP A 108 31.52 31.89 -33.96
N VAL A 109 30.28 31.40 -33.92
CA VAL A 109 29.74 30.40 -32.97
C VAL A 109 30.60 29.14 -32.88
N LYS A 110 31.32 28.79 -33.95
CA LYS A 110 32.25 27.64 -33.98
C LYS A 110 33.46 27.80 -33.04
N THR A 111 33.88 29.03 -32.73
CA THR A 111 35.04 29.30 -31.85
C THR A 111 34.68 29.26 -30.35
N LEU A 112 33.41 29.48 -30.01
CA LEU A 112 32.89 29.47 -28.62
C LEU A 112 32.77 28.06 -28.03
N VAL A 113 32.55 27.07 -28.89
CA VAL A 113 32.35 25.66 -28.51
C VAL A 113 33.68 24.92 -28.33
N GLY A 114 34.75 25.45 -28.93
CA GLY A 114 36.04 24.77 -29.04
C GLY A 114 36.90 24.81 -27.78
N ASN A 115 37.18 26.00 -27.22
CA ASN A 115 38.14 26.16 -26.10
C ASN A 115 38.05 27.49 -25.31
N ASN A 116 37.14 28.43 -25.64
CA ASN A 116 37.14 29.81 -25.09
C ASN A 116 35.79 30.26 -24.51
N SER A 117 35.04 29.37 -23.86
CA SER A 117 33.74 29.68 -23.25
C SER A 117 33.79 30.79 -22.19
N GLY A 118 34.95 30.99 -21.55
CA GLY A 118 35.18 32.07 -20.58
C GLY A 118 35.09 33.50 -21.14
N LEU A 119 35.10 33.68 -22.46
CA LEU A 119 34.85 34.97 -23.11
C LEU A 119 33.38 35.42 -23.02
N LEU A 120 32.45 34.46 -22.91
CA LEU A 120 31.01 34.76 -22.80
C LEU A 120 30.69 35.59 -21.56
N TYR A 121 31.41 35.34 -20.47
CA TYR A 121 31.29 36.11 -19.24
C TYR A 121 31.70 37.58 -19.40
N LYS A 122 32.57 37.92 -20.37
CA LYS A 122 32.94 39.33 -20.64
C LYS A 122 31.86 40.07 -21.42
N LEU A 123 30.94 39.34 -22.06
CA LEU A 123 29.83 39.91 -22.84
C LEU A 123 28.61 40.23 -21.97
N ILE A 124 28.61 39.77 -20.71
CA ILE A 124 27.54 39.94 -19.76
C ILE A 124 27.99 40.98 -18.72
N PRO A 125 27.21 42.04 -18.46
CA PRO A 125 27.58 43.06 -17.48
C PRO A 125 27.47 42.51 -16.07
N THR A 126 28.40 42.88 -15.19
CA THR A 126 28.48 42.38 -13.80
C THR A 126 27.65 43.22 -12.83
N GLU A 127 27.58 44.55 -13.05
CA GLU A 127 27.07 45.53 -12.08
C GLU A 127 25.63 45.27 -11.63
N ASN A 128 24.76 44.78 -12.52
CA ASN A 128 23.35 44.50 -12.23
C ASN A 128 22.98 43.03 -12.45
N THR A 129 23.93 42.11 -12.65
CA THR A 129 23.61 40.70 -12.94
C THR A 129 23.77 39.83 -11.70
N VAL A 130 22.72 39.04 -11.40
CA VAL A 130 22.76 38.02 -10.35
C VAL A 130 22.68 36.65 -11.01
N ILE A 131 23.73 35.82 -10.86
CA ILE A 131 23.74 34.45 -11.36
C ILE A 131 23.16 33.54 -10.29
N ILE A 132 22.17 32.73 -10.65
CA ILE A 132 21.53 31.77 -9.75
C ILE A 132 21.82 30.36 -10.29
N LEU A 133 22.64 29.60 -9.58
CA LEU A 133 22.99 28.22 -9.92
C LEU A 133 22.11 27.24 -9.13
N ASP A 134 21.36 26.40 -9.84
CA ASP A 134 20.39 25.45 -9.27
C ASP A 134 20.86 24.00 -9.44
N ASP A 135 20.39 23.09 -8.59
CA ASP A 135 20.73 21.65 -8.58
C ASP A 135 22.25 21.33 -8.46
N ILE A 136 22.98 22.10 -7.64
CA ILE A 136 24.44 21.89 -7.46
C ILE A 136 24.76 20.49 -6.94
N GLU A 137 23.93 19.96 -6.05
CA GLU A 137 24.13 18.64 -5.46
C GLU A 137 24.18 17.51 -6.50
N ARG A 138 23.45 17.64 -7.61
CA ARG A 138 23.45 16.66 -8.69
C ARG A 138 24.63 16.84 -9.63
N ALA A 139 25.10 18.07 -9.78
CA ALA A 139 26.30 18.36 -10.57
C ALA A 139 27.55 17.72 -9.95
N ILE A 140 27.63 17.66 -8.61
CA ILE A 140 28.75 17.05 -7.88
C ILE A 140 28.77 15.51 -8.02
N ASP A 141 27.69 14.88 -8.45
CA ASP A 141 27.70 13.45 -8.81
C ASP A 141 28.44 13.17 -10.11
N THR A 142 28.51 14.18 -11.00
CA THR A 142 29.06 14.03 -12.36
C THR A 142 30.40 14.74 -12.53
N ILE A 143 30.58 15.88 -11.86
CA ILE A 143 31.74 16.76 -11.95
C ILE A 143 32.45 16.82 -10.61
N ASP A 144 33.78 16.80 -10.65
CA ASP A 144 34.62 16.99 -9.46
C ASP A 144 34.26 18.29 -8.70
N VAL A 145 34.11 18.15 -7.38
CA VAL A 145 33.66 19.22 -6.49
C VAL A 145 34.62 20.42 -6.48
N HIS A 146 35.93 20.18 -6.55
CA HIS A 146 36.94 21.25 -6.57
C HIS A 146 36.89 22.03 -7.88
N THR A 147 36.61 21.36 -8.99
CA THR A 147 36.43 21.98 -10.29
C THR A 147 35.20 22.88 -10.30
N LEU A 148 34.06 22.40 -9.76
CA LEU A 148 32.84 23.20 -9.66
C LEU A 148 33.03 24.41 -8.72
N LEU A 149 33.74 24.21 -7.60
CA LEU A 149 34.11 25.29 -6.68
C LEU A 149 34.98 26.36 -7.35
N GLY A 150 35.97 25.95 -8.14
CA GLY A 150 36.83 26.86 -8.88
C GLY A 150 36.04 27.77 -9.81
N VAL A 151 34.99 27.24 -10.46
CA VAL A 151 34.12 28.02 -11.34
C VAL A 151 33.28 29.03 -10.55
N ILE A 152 32.67 28.62 -9.44
CA ILE A 152 31.87 29.52 -8.62
C ILE A 152 32.75 30.62 -8.02
N ASN A 153 33.96 30.28 -7.57
CA ASN A 153 34.93 31.24 -7.06
C ASN A 153 35.38 32.24 -8.14
N ASP A 154 35.67 31.76 -9.36
CA ASP A 154 35.99 32.63 -10.51
C ASP A 154 34.85 33.63 -10.81
N LEU A 155 33.60 33.17 -10.77
CA LEU A 155 32.43 34.04 -10.96
C LEU A 155 32.35 35.16 -9.91
N VAL A 156 32.61 34.84 -8.64
CA VAL A 156 32.50 35.78 -7.52
C VAL A 156 33.73 36.68 -7.42
N GLU A 157 34.91 36.11 -7.19
CA GLU A 157 36.12 36.86 -6.84
C GLU A 157 36.79 37.52 -8.06
N GLN A 158 36.97 36.77 -9.15
CA GLN A 158 37.71 37.28 -10.31
C GLN A 158 36.83 38.12 -11.24
N ARG A 159 35.55 37.74 -11.37
CA ARG A 159 34.62 38.38 -12.30
C ARG A 159 33.64 39.34 -11.64
N GLY A 160 33.49 39.30 -10.32
CA GLY A 160 32.67 40.26 -9.57
C GLY A 160 31.15 40.06 -9.72
N TYR A 161 30.68 38.88 -10.15
CA TYR A 161 29.25 38.59 -10.20
C TYR A 161 28.67 38.36 -8.80
N LYS A 162 27.40 38.76 -8.61
CA LYS A 162 26.61 38.28 -7.48
C LYS A 162 26.12 36.87 -7.78
N VAL A 163 26.46 35.90 -6.94
CA VAL A 163 26.10 34.49 -7.16
C VAL A 163 25.23 33.97 -6.01
N ILE A 164 24.10 33.37 -6.38
CA ILE A 164 23.25 32.58 -5.50
C ILE A 164 23.35 31.12 -5.90
N VAL A 165 23.55 30.25 -4.91
CA VAL A 165 23.62 28.80 -5.08
C VAL A 165 22.41 28.17 -4.39
N ILE A 166 21.61 27.40 -5.13
CA ILE A 166 20.53 26.60 -4.55
C ILE A 166 21.07 25.18 -4.37
N ALA A 167 20.98 24.66 -3.14
CA ALA A 167 21.51 23.35 -2.83
C ALA A 167 20.68 22.59 -1.79
N ASN A 168 20.89 21.28 -1.72
CA ASN A 168 20.53 20.47 -0.56
C ASN A 168 21.76 20.19 0.32
N ASN A 169 21.97 21.02 1.36
CA ASN A 169 23.13 20.87 2.22
C ASN A 169 23.16 19.57 3.03
N SER A 170 22.05 18.83 3.24
CA SER A 170 22.09 17.53 3.93
C SER A 170 22.62 16.43 3.01
N TYR A 171 22.20 16.43 1.75
CA TYR A 171 22.70 15.50 0.72
C TYR A 171 24.20 15.65 0.48
N MET A 172 24.69 16.89 0.44
CA MET A 172 26.13 17.17 0.30
C MET A 172 26.99 16.60 1.45
N GLN A 173 26.42 16.36 2.64
CA GLN A 173 27.19 15.89 3.81
C GLN A 173 27.47 14.40 3.77
N GLN A 174 26.65 13.64 3.05
CA GLN A 174 26.82 12.19 2.90
C GLN A 174 28.08 11.82 2.09
N LYS A 175 28.71 12.81 1.41
CA LYS A 175 29.91 12.63 0.59
C LYS A 175 31.25 13.04 1.24
N GLY A 176 31.33 13.15 2.57
CA GLY A 176 32.60 13.30 3.30
C GLY A 176 33.25 14.70 3.27
N GLU A 177 34.60 14.77 3.20
CA GLU A 177 35.44 15.98 3.36
C GLU A 177 35.12 17.13 2.37
N ALA A 178 34.44 16.84 1.26
CA ALA A 178 34.04 17.80 0.22
C ALA A 178 33.22 18.99 0.77
N LYS A 179 32.46 18.80 1.86
CA LYS A 179 31.59 19.82 2.48
C LYS A 179 32.35 20.96 3.16
N LEU A 180 33.42 20.64 3.91
CA LEU A 180 34.17 21.65 4.70
C LEU A 180 34.85 22.65 3.76
N VAL A 181 35.48 22.14 2.70
CA VAL A 181 36.15 22.97 1.69
C VAL A 181 35.14 23.79 0.88
N PHE A 182 33.96 23.23 0.55
CA PHE A 182 32.94 23.93 -0.24
C PHE A 182 32.37 25.14 0.47
N LYS A 183 32.04 24.99 1.77
CA LYS A 183 31.51 26.10 2.57
C LYS A 183 32.58 27.13 2.94
N GLU A 184 33.77 26.69 3.35
CA GLU A 184 34.84 27.59 3.80
C GLU A 184 35.35 28.51 2.69
N LYS A 185 35.51 27.98 1.46
CA LYS A 185 36.19 28.72 0.38
C LYS A 185 35.26 29.56 -0.50
N VAL A 186 33.99 29.18 -0.66
CA VAL A 186 33.13 29.74 -1.71
C VAL A 186 31.81 30.29 -1.18
N ILE A 187 31.28 29.76 -0.08
CA ILE A 187 29.98 30.19 0.45
C ILE A 187 30.18 31.19 1.58
N GLU A 188 29.75 32.44 1.37
CA GLU A 188 29.87 33.48 2.40
C GLU A 188 28.77 33.35 3.45
N LYS A 189 27.52 33.11 3.01
CA LYS A 189 26.36 32.93 3.89
C LYS A 189 25.47 31.80 3.40
N THR A 190 24.86 31.11 4.34
CA THR A 190 23.83 30.09 4.07
C THR A 190 22.50 30.54 4.67
N LEU A 191 21.45 30.53 3.87
CA LEU A 191 20.07 30.72 4.29
C LEU A 191 19.35 29.37 4.27
N GLY A 192 18.77 28.98 5.40
CA GLY A 192 17.87 27.84 5.48
C GLY A 192 16.51 28.19 4.88
N TYR A 193 16.03 27.36 3.96
CA TYR A 193 14.69 27.47 3.41
C TYR A 193 13.79 26.40 4.04
N GLU A 194 12.85 26.85 4.86
CA GLU A 194 11.82 26.02 5.48
C GLU A 194 10.46 26.36 4.85
N PRO A 195 9.76 25.39 4.26
CA PRO A 195 8.46 25.64 3.67
C PRO A 195 7.38 25.79 4.74
N ASP A 196 6.49 26.76 4.56
CA ASP A 196 5.20 26.75 5.25
C ASP A 196 4.29 25.71 4.58
N VAL A 197 4.44 24.45 5.00
CA VAL A 197 3.73 23.30 4.43
C VAL A 197 2.23 23.49 4.47
N VAL A 198 1.68 23.98 5.58
CA VAL A 198 0.23 24.15 5.75
C VAL A 198 -0.31 25.20 4.80
N SER A 199 0.31 26.37 4.71
CA SER A 199 -0.14 27.44 3.79
C SER A 199 -0.02 27.01 2.34
N ILE A 200 1.10 26.38 1.96
CA ILE A 200 1.31 25.86 0.60
C ILE A 200 0.26 24.79 0.27
N PHE A 201 -0.01 23.87 1.18
CA PHE A 201 -1.00 22.80 0.98
C PHE A 201 -2.40 23.37 0.76
N LYS A 202 -2.83 24.34 1.58
CA LYS A 202 -4.13 25.01 1.40
C LYS A 202 -4.23 25.72 0.05
N GLU A 203 -3.16 26.37 -0.42
CA GLU A 203 -3.13 26.98 -1.75
C GLU A 203 -3.23 25.93 -2.87
N LEU A 204 -2.58 24.77 -2.70
CA LEU A 204 -2.67 23.65 -3.65
C LEU A 204 -4.09 23.08 -3.74
N CYS A 205 -4.80 22.97 -2.61
CA CYS A 205 -6.20 22.54 -2.58
C CYS A 205 -7.11 23.51 -3.36
N GLY A 206 -6.81 24.81 -3.34
CA GLY A 206 -7.58 25.83 -4.07
C GLY A 206 -7.41 25.80 -5.60
N LYS A 207 -6.50 24.98 -6.15
CA LYS A 207 -6.16 24.95 -7.58
C LYS A 207 -6.63 23.66 -8.25
N GLY A 208 -7.82 23.69 -8.85
CA GLY A 208 -8.27 22.65 -9.80
C GLY A 208 -9.04 21.48 -9.19
N TYR A 209 -9.51 21.60 -7.95
CA TYR A 209 -10.35 20.60 -7.29
C TYR A 209 -11.77 21.11 -7.01
N SER A 210 -12.68 20.18 -6.70
CA SER A 210 -14.07 20.52 -6.37
C SER A 210 -14.16 21.29 -5.05
N SER A 211 -15.20 22.13 -4.91
CA SER A 211 -15.43 22.91 -3.68
C SER A 211 -15.61 22.04 -2.43
N PRO A 212 -16.39 20.93 -2.44
CA PRO A 212 -16.51 20.03 -1.29
C PRO A 212 -15.17 19.41 -0.87
N PHE A 213 -14.38 18.94 -1.84
CA PHE A 213 -13.05 18.40 -1.57
C PHE A 213 -12.12 19.45 -0.98
N THR A 214 -12.11 20.66 -1.55
CA THR A 214 -11.27 21.76 -1.05
C THR A 214 -11.64 22.12 0.38
N ALA A 215 -12.94 22.17 0.71
CA ALA A 215 -13.41 22.43 2.07
C ALA A 215 -12.96 21.32 3.04
N PHE A 216 -13.07 20.05 2.64
CA PHE A 216 -12.60 18.91 3.45
C PHE A 216 -11.08 18.99 3.69
N MET A 217 -10.28 19.18 2.63
CA MET A 217 -8.82 19.20 2.70
C MET A 217 -8.23 20.43 3.42
N THR A 218 -8.99 21.52 3.53
CA THR A 218 -8.56 22.74 4.25
C THR A 218 -9.05 22.78 5.70
N ALA A 219 -9.89 21.83 6.11
CA ALA A 219 -10.32 21.67 7.49
C ALA A 219 -9.17 21.20 8.39
N GLN A 220 -9.22 21.61 9.67
CA GLN A 220 -8.15 21.34 10.64
C GLN A 220 -7.82 19.84 10.76
N LYS A 221 -8.84 18.97 10.80
CA LYS A 221 -8.67 17.52 10.93
C LYS A 221 -7.93 16.88 9.74
N ALA A 222 -8.02 17.45 8.53
CA ALA A 222 -7.29 16.91 7.37
C ALA A 222 -5.87 17.50 7.28
N VAL A 223 -5.72 18.79 7.58
CA VAL A 223 -4.44 19.52 7.52
C VAL A 223 -3.45 18.99 8.57
N VAL A 224 -3.92 18.62 9.76
CA VAL A 224 -3.08 18.15 10.86
C VAL A 224 -2.25 16.91 10.51
N VAL A 225 -2.74 16.07 9.59
CA VAL A 225 -2.03 14.87 9.10
C VAL A 225 -0.70 15.25 8.42
N ILE A 226 -0.66 16.37 7.71
CA ILE A 226 0.49 16.81 6.92
C ILE A 226 1.27 17.95 7.56
N ASP A 227 0.84 18.44 8.74
CA ASP A 227 1.48 19.55 9.44
C ASP A 227 2.75 19.07 10.16
N PRO A 228 3.96 19.47 9.73
CA PRO A 228 5.20 19.10 10.41
C PRO A 228 5.29 19.60 11.85
N SER A 229 4.45 20.57 12.23
CA SER A 229 4.42 21.16 13.58
C SER A 229 3.64 20.31 14.58
N TYR A 230 2.96 19.24 14.13
CA TYR A 230 2.17 18.39 15.00
C TYR A 230 3.04 17.76 16.11
N PRO A 231 2.63 17.82 17.40
CA PRO A 231 3.51 17.46 18.52
C PRO A 231 4.17 16.08 18.39
N SER A 232 3.42 15.08 17.95
CA SER A 232 3.90 13.69 17.84
C SER A 232 4.91 13.46 16.70
N TYR A 233 5.11 14.44 15.81
CA TYR A 233 6.07 14.33 14.70
C TYR A 233 7.46 14.90 15.04
N LYS A 234 7.58 15.69 16.11
CA LYS A 234 8.81 16.45 16.43
C LYS A 234 10.06 15.59 16.59
N GLU A 235 9.89 14.36 17.08
CA GLU A 235 10.99 13.42 17.32
C GLU A 235 11.33 12.59 16.07
N ASP A 236 10.39 12.46 15.12
CA ASP A 236 10.56 11.71 13.89
C ASP A 236 11.12 12.60 12.77
N LYS A 237 12.44 12.82 12.80
CA LYS A 237 13.14 13.61 11.79
C LYS A 237 12.94 13.08 10.36
N GLY A 238 12.77 11.77 10.20
CA GLY A 238 12.51 11.15 8.90
C GLY A 238 11.17 11.61 8.33
N LEU A 239 10.12 11.54 9.15
CA LEU A 239 8.78 11.99 8.77
C LEU A 239 8.74 13.48 8.46
N LEU A 240 9.42 14.32 9.26
CA LEU A 240 9.46 15.77 9.03
C LEU A 240 10.03 16.09 7.64
N VAL A 241 11.12 15.42 7.25
CA VAL A 241 11.72 15.58 5.91
C VAL A 241 10.73 15.19 4.80
N GLU A 242 9.94 14.16 5.03
CA GLU A 242 8.98 13.64 4.07
C GLU A 242 7.74 14.54 3.95
N LEU A 243 7.27 15.13 5.05
CA LEU A 243 6.18 16.10 5.07
C LEU A 243 6.60 17.47 4.50
N HIS A 244 7.87 17.87 4.62
CA HIS A 244 8.39 19.05 3.90
C HIS A 244 8.45 18.85 2.39
N ASN A 245 8.36 17.62 1.88
CA ASN A 245 8.43 17.34 0.45
C ASN A 245 7.08 17.59 -0.26
N ILE A 246 6.90 18.81 -0.75
CA ILE A 246 5.67 19.26 -1.45
C ILE A 246 5.35 18.39 -2.68
N ARG A 247 6.34 17.74 -3.31
CA ARG A 247 6.09 16.84 -4.45
C ARG A 247 5.34 15.58 -4.01
N ILE A 248 5.66 15.05 -2.83
CA ILE A 248 4.95 13.91 -2.23
C ILE A 248 3.53 14.36 -1.84
N LEU A 249 3.40 15.50 -1.17
CA LEU A 249 2.08 16.02 -0.78
C LEU A 249 1.18 16.30 -1.99
N LYS A 250 1.72 16.86 -3.07
CA LYS A 250 0.98 17.06 -4.32
C LYS A 250 0.54 15.73 -4.94
N PHE A 251 1.40 14.71 -4.87
CA PHE A 251 1.06 13.37 -5.35
C PHE A 251 -0.04 12.74 -4.49
N ALA A 252 0.06 12.78 -3.16
CA ALA A 252 -0.96 12.29 -2.24
C ALA A 252 -2.29 13.03 -2.44
N LEU A 253 -2.28 14.36 -2.53
CA LEU A 253 -3.48 15.18 -2.75
C LEU A 253 -4.19 14.82 -4.07
N ALA A 254 -3.42 14.65 -5.16
CA ALA A 254 -3.98 14.28 -6.45
C ALA A 254 -4.67 12.91 -6.41
N HIS A 255 -4.04 11.90 -5.77
CA HIS A 255 -4.65 10.57 -5.64
C HIS A 255 -5.87 10.61 -4.70
N PHE A 256 -5.73 11.27 -3.56
CA PHE A 256 -6.81 11.36 -2.59
C PHE A 256 -8.02 12.12 -3.16
N SER A 257 -7.83 13.08 -4.06
CA SER A 257 -8.96 13.74 -4.74
C SER A 257 -9.87 12.76 -5.49
N LYS A 258 -9.28 11.73 -6.12
CA LYS A 258 -10.04 10.69 -6.83
C LYS A 258 -10.68 9.70 -5.88
N ILE A 259 -9.99 9.31 -4.82
CA ILE A 259 -10.54 8.48 -3.74
C ILE A 259 -11.76 9.20 -3.12
N TYR A 260 -11.61 10.47 -2.75
CA TYR A 260 -12.68 11.29 -2.18
C TYR A 260 -13.87 11.42 -3.13
N GLU A 261 -13.66 11.69 -4.42
CA GLU A 261 -14.75 11.77 -5.41
C GLU A 261 -15.56 10.47 -5.48
N VAL A 262 -14.89 9.30 -5.44
CA VAL A 262 -15.55 7.99 -5.44
C VAL A 262 -16.29 7.74 -4.14
N CYS A 263 -15.66 7.98 -2.99
CA CYS A 263 -16.26 7.79 -1.66
C CYS A 263 -17.46 8.72 -1.44
N ASN A 264 -17.29 10.01 -1.76
CA ASN A 264 -18.35 11.01 -1.64
C ASN A 264 -19.57 10.70 -2.54
N ALA A 265 -19.48 9.78 -3.51
CA ALA A 265 -20.65 9.34 -4.26
C ALA A 265 -21.57 8.41 -3.45
N PHE A 266 -21.02 7.57 -2.57
CA PHE A 266 -21.79 6.64 -1.75
C PHE A 266 -21.95 7.09 -0.28
N LEU A 267 -21.21 8.10 0.17
CA LEU A 267 -21.29 8.64 1.53
C LEU A 267 -22.30 9.80 1.71
N LYS A 268 -22.96 10.28 0.65
CA LYS A 268 -23.79 11.51 0.70
C LYS A 268 -24.91 11.47 1.73
N ASP A 269 -25.52 10.30 1.90
CA ASP A 269 -26.69 10.10 2.75
C ASP A 269 -26.32 9.43 4.09
N GLU A 270 -25.03 9.29 4.38
CA GLU A 270 -24.51 8.62 5.57
C GLU A 270 -24.31 9.59 6.74
N ASN A 271 -24.11 9.05 7.95
CA ASN A 271 -23.75 9.86 9.11
C ASN A 271 -22.45 10.63 8.85
N LYS A 272 -22.52 11.96 8.92
CA LYS A 272 -21.41 12.84 8.55
C LYS A 272 -20.15 12.63 9.37
N ASP A 273 -20.26 12.46 10.69
CA ASP A 273 -19.08 12.29 11.55
C ASP A 273 -18.38 10.95 11.27
N THR A 274 -19.16 9.90 11.00
CA THR A 274 -18.64 8.57 10.63
C THR A 274 -17.99 8.60 9.25
N ALA A 275 -18.65 9.24 8.28
CA ALA A 275 -18.12 9.42 6.93
C ALA A 275 -16.84 10.27 6.91
N ASP A 276 -16.80 11.37 7.66
CA ASP A 276 -15.62 12.22 7.78
C ASP A 276 -14.46 11.46 8.44
N SER A 277 -14.73 10.65 9.49
CA SER A 277 -13.71 9.81 10.14
C SER A 277 -13.13 8.75 9.21
N PHE A 278 -13.99 8.12 8.39
CA PHE A 278 -13.55 7.21 7.34
C PHE A 278 -12.65 7.91 6.33
N LEU A 279 -13.07 9.05 5.78
CA LEU A 279 -12.29 9.81 4.81
C LEU A 279 -10.96 10.33 5.37
N LEU A 280 -10.93 10.73 6.65
CA LEU A 280 -9.70 11.18 7.32
C LEU A 280 -8.69 10.04 7.49
N SER A 281 -9.16 8.84 7.83
CA SER A 281 -8.32 7.64 7.87
C SER A 281 -7.76 7.29 6.49
N LEU A 282 -8.62 7.31 5.46
CA LEU A 282 -8.18 7.09 4.08
C LEU A 282 -7.17 8.14 3.61
N TRP A 283 -7.33 9.41 4.03
CA TRP A 283 -6.37 10.48 3.75
C TRP A 283 -5.02 10.20 4.38
N ALA A 284 -4.99 9.93 5.68
CA ALA A 284 -3.76 9.60 6.40
C ALA A 284 -3.06 8.37 5.81
N CYS A 285 -3.81 7.32 5.49
CA CYS A 285 -3.32 6.15 4.81
C CYS A 285 -2.73 6.50 3.43
N THR A 286 -3.43 7.31 2.64
CA THR A 286 -2.95 7.77 1.32
C THR A 286 -1.65 8.56 1.42
N VAL A 287 -1.50 9.43 2.43
CA VAL A 287 -0.26 10.17 2.68
C VAL A 287 0.88 9.20 2.99
N GLY A 288 0.65 8.23 3.89
CA GLY A 288 1.67 7.25 4.26
C GLY A 288 2.11 6.36 3.08
N VAL A 289 1.15 5.80 2.34
CA VAL A 289 1.44 5.00 1.14
C VAL A 289 2.15 5.85 0.09
N ALA A 290 1.75 7.11 -0.11
CA ALA A 290 2.42 8.01 -1.04
C ALA A 290 3.88 8.30 -0.64
N ILE A 291 4.15 8.50 0.65
CA ILE A 291 5.50 8.69 1.18
C ILE A 291 6.36 7.45 0.87
N GLU A 292 5.92 6.27 1.32
CA GLU A 292 6.67 5.03 1.15
C GLU A 292 6.88 4.67 -0.33
N TYR A 293 5.85 4.84 -1.17
CA TYR A 293 5.95 4.61 -2.61
C TYR A 293 6.90 5.59 -3.30
N LYS A 294 6.83 6.89 -2.98
CA LYS A 294 7.73 7.89 -3.57
C LYS A 294 9.19 7.74 -3.14
N LYS A 295 9.42 6.98 -2.07
CA LYS A 295 10.73 6.63 -1.54
C LYS A 295 11.20 5.25 -2.00
N ASP A 296 10.43 4.57 -2.86
CA ASP A 296 10.72 3.22 -3.36
C ASP A 296 10.81 2.17 -2.24
N ARG A 297 10.08 2.39 -1.14
CA ARG A 297 10.04 1.49 0.04
C ARG A 297 8.84 0.57 0.05
N LEU A 298 7.78 0.92 -0.69
CA LEU A 298 6.61 0.09 -0.94
C LEU A 298 6.29 0.09 -2.43
N THR A 299 5.88 -1.07 -2.93
CA THR A 299 5.49 -1.30 -4.32
C THR A 299 4.14 -2.01 -4.39
N TYR A 300 3.55 -2.10 -5.58
CA TYR A 300 2.29 -2.86 -5.77
C TYR A 300 2.41 -4.34 -5.37
N LYS A 301 3.62 -4.90 -5.31
CA LYS A 301 3.84 -6.30 -4.91
C LYS A 301 3.56 -6.53 -3.43
N ASP A 302 3.62 -5.48 -2.61
CA ASP A 302 3.39 -5.52 -1.16
C ASP A 302 1.90 -5.50 -0.78
N ARG A 303 1.00 -5.65 -1.77
CA ARG A 303 -0.46 -5.61 -1.59
C ARG A 303 -0.95 -6.62 -0.55
N LEU A 304 -0.40 -7.82 -0.52
CA LEU A 304 -0.83 -8.87 0.40
C LEU A 304 -0.53 -8.48 1.85
N GLN A 305 0.70 -8.06 2.12
CA GLN A 305 1.13 -7.58 3.44
C GLN A 305 0.31 -6.35 3.87
N PHE A 306 0.03 -5.44 2.93
CA PHE A 306 -0.82 -4.29 3.19
C PHE A 306 -2.24 -4.72 3.59
N ALA A 307 -2.86 -5.64 2.86
CA ALA A 307 -4.20 -6.14 3.16
C ALA A 307 -4.26 -6.89 4.51
N GLN A 308 -3.23 -7.68 4.82
CA GLN A 308 -3.11 -8.41 6.10
C GLN A 308 -2.95 -7.50 7.32
N TYR A 309 -2.61 -6.23 7.12
CA TYR A 309 -2.51 -5.28 8.23
C TYR A 309 -3.83 -5.09 8.97
N VAL A 310 -5.01 -5.34 8.35
CA VAL A 310 -6.30 -5.28 9.05
C VAL A 310 -6.26 -6.16 10.31
N GLU A 311 -5.82 -7.39 10.13
CA GLU A 311 -5.80 -8.42 11.16
C GLU A 311 -4.76 -8.07 12.23
N LEU A 312 -3.56 -7.63 11.83
CA LEU A 312 -2.53 -7.17 12.77
C LEU A 312 -2.95 -5.91 13.53
N SER A 313 -3.67 -5.00 12.89
CA SER A 313 -4.13 -3.75 13.53
C SER A 313 -5.24 -3.98 14.54
N SER A 314 -5.98 -5.09 14.41
CA SER A 314 -6.99 -5.50 15.37
C SER A 314 -6.37 -6.00 16.70
N ILE A 315 -5.06 -6.20 16.73
CA ILE A 315 -4.28 -6.78 17.83
C ILE A 315 -3.25 -5.73 18.28
N ASP A 316 -3.68 -4.73 19.05
CA ASP A 316 -2.79 -3.68 19.56
C ASP A 316 -2.64 -3.78 21.08
N TRP A 317 -1.74 -4.67 21.50
CA TRP A 317 -1.55 -4.96 22.92
C TRP A 317 -0.72 -3.92 23.65
N GLU A 318 0.12 -3.15 22.94
CA GLU A 318 1.12 -2.22 23.49
C GLU A 318 1.96 -2.77 24.68
N PHE A 319 1.90 -4.08 24.98
CA PHE A 319 2.59 -4.75 26.10
C PHE A 319 4.02 -5.20 25.76
N GLY A 320 4.49 -4.95 24.54
CA GLY A 320 5.83 -5.28 24.09
C GLY A 320 6.74 -4.06 24.07
N ASP A 321 8.03 -4.27 24.36
CA ASP A 321 9.13 -3.32 24.10
C ASP A 321 9.30 -3.08 22.58
N ASP A 322 8.26 -2.57 21.91
CA ASP A 322 8.30 -2.10 20.52
C ASP A 322 8.96 -0.71 20.42
N GLU A 323 9.53 -0.22 21.51
CA GLU A 323 10.63 0.76 21.48
C GLU A 323 11.95 0.17 20.93
N ARG A 324 11.95 -1.06 20.39
CA ARG A 324 13.05 -1.53 19.55
C ARG A 324 13.15 -0.71 18.26
N LYS A 325 13.79 0.44 18.38
CA LYS A 325 14.54 1.13 17.32
C LYS A 325 13.73 1.40 16.05
N THR A 326 12.74 2.29 16.16
CA THR A 326 12.46 3.19 15.03
C THR A 326 13.58 4.23 14.85
N ASP A 327 14.49 4.34 15.82
CA ASP A 327 15.80 4.95 15.71
C ASP A 327 16.72 4.15 14.77
N GLY A 328 16.68 4.52 13.50
CA GLY A 328 17.63 4.07 12.50
C GLY A 328 17.01 3.96 11.13
N LEU A 329 17.13 5.03 10.34
CA LEU A 329 17.26 4.90 8.89
C LEU A 329 18.28 3.78 8.62
N PHE A 330 17.81 2.60 8.23
CA PHE A 330 18.68 1.61 7.63
C PHE A 330 18.82 1.99 6.16
N ASP A 331 19.77 2.90 5.94
CA ASP A 331 20.47 3.00 4.67
C ASP A 331 21.04 1.63 4.33
N GLU A 332 20.95 1.30 3.04
CA GLU A 332 21.47 0.10 2.42
C GLU A 332 22.86 -0.24 2.95
N THR A 333 23.08 -1.49 3.39
CA THR A 333 24.41 -2.10 3.21
C THR A 333 24.37 -3.62 3.32
N GLN A 334 25.00 -4.21 2.30
CA GLN A 334 25.54 -5.56 2.18
C GLN A 334 24.54 -6.68 1.87
N GLU A 335 24.37 -6.88 0.56
CA GLU A 335 24.00 -8.15 -0.03
C GLU A 335 25.06 -9.21 0.31
N ASP A 336 24.80 -10.00 1.34
CA ASP A 336 25.39 -11.33 1.43
C ASP A 336 24.41 -12.34 0.81
N GLU A 337 24.89 -13.05 -0.21
CA GLU A 337 24.18 -14.10 -0.93
C GLU A 337 24.10 -15.37 -0.06
N GLU A 338 23.17 -15.41 0.90
CA GLU A 338 22.72 -16.70 1.47
C GLU A 338 21.19 -16.78 1.58
N GLN A 339 20.65 -17.72 0.79
CA GLN A 339 19.32 -18.35 0.78
C GLN A 339 18.08 -17.45 0.52
N GLU A 340 17.45 -17.65 -0.64
CA GLU A 340 16.23 -16.96 -1.11
C GLU A 340 15.09 -16.92 -0.07
N LYS A 341 14.85 -18.00 0.69
CA LYS A 341 13.81 -18.03 1.74
C LYS A 341 14.06 -17.02 2.87
N GLN A 342 15.31 -16.84 3.30
CA GLN A 342 15.63 -15.87 4.35
C GLN A 342 15.57 -14.42 3.83
N LYS A 343 15.79 -14.20 2.53
CA LYS A 343 15.61 -12.89 1.89
C LYS A 343 14.13 -12.52 1.80
N GLU A 344 13.26 -13.45 1.41
CA GLU A 344 11.81 -13.21 1.34
C GLU A 344 11.18 -12.95 2.70
N GLU A 345 11.54 -13.72 3.74
CA GLU A 345 11.05 -13.51 5.11
C GLU A 345 11.49 -12.15 5.68
N LYS A 346 12.76 -11.77 5.49
CA LYS A 346 13.28 -10.45 5.89
C LYS A 346 12.59 -9.31 5.14
N GLN A 347 12.29 -9.49 3.85
CA GLN A 347 11.58 -8.50 3.06
C GLN A 347 10.13 -8.33 3.53
N CYS A 348 9.42 -9.43 3.81
CA CYS A 348 8.07 -9.39 4.39
C CYS A 348 8.05 -8.68 5.74
N GLU A 349 9.01 -8.98 6.63
CA GLU A 349 9.13 -8.32 7.92
C GLU A 349 9.37 -6.81 7.76
N TYR A 350 10.26 -6.42 6.85
CA TYR A 350 10.52 -5.02 6.54
C TYR A 350 9.27 -4.30 6.02
N THR A 351 8.56 -4.89 5.05
CA THR A 351 7.30 -4.36 4.51
C THR A 351 6.25 -4.18 5.61
N ASN A 352 6.07 -5.19 6.49
CA ASN A 352 5.14 -5.12 7.61
C ASN A 352 5.48 -3.98 8.59
N ARG A 353 6.77 -3.74 8.87
CA ARG A 353 7.22 -2.62 9.70
C ARG A 353 6.89 -1.27 9.06
N ARG A 354 7.03 -1.13 7.74
CA ARG A 354 6.67 0.10 7.01
C ARG A 354 5.17 0.36 7.01
N ILE A 355 4.35 -0.68 6.81
CA ILE A 355 2.90 -0.56 6.89
C ILE A 355 2.47 -0.18 8.31
N THR A 356 3.05 -0.85 9.32
CA THR A 356 2.82 -0.52 10.73
C THR A 356 3.20 0.92 11.04
N TYR A 357 4.32 1.39 10.51
CA TYR A 357 4.76 2.77 10.64
C TYR A 357 3.71 3.76 10.09
N ILE A 358 3.18 3.52 8.90
CA ILE A 358 2.11 4.37 8.31
C ILE A 358 0.94 4.50 9.28
N PHE A 359 0.37 3.37 9.71
CA PHE A 359 -0.84 3.40 10.53
C PHE A 359 -0.58 3.93 11.94
N LYS A 360 0.55 3.56 12.59
CA LYS A 360 0.90 4.10 13.91
C LYS A 360 1.13 5.62 13.83
N LYS A 361 1.98 6.09 12.92
CA LYS A 361 2.41 7.51 12.91
C LYS A 361 1.44 8.47 12.23
N LEU A 362 0.66 8.02 11.24
CA LEU A 362 -0.23 8.92 10.49
C LEU A 362 -1.72 8.71 10.77
N VAL A 363 -2.13 7.53 11.25
CA VAL A 363 -3.56 7.22 11.49
C VAL A 363 -3.87 7.27 13.00
N LYS A 364 -3.23 6.39 13.79
CA LYS A 364 -3.50 6.25 15.23
C LYS A 364 -3.16 7.49 16.03
N VAL A 365 -2.03 8.14 15.71
CA VAL A 365 -1.59 9.39 16.36
C VAL A 365 -2.64 10.52 16.28
N HIS A 366 -3.52 10.52 15.27
CA HIS A 366 -4.61 11.50 15.15
C HIS A 366 -5.97 10.98 15.63
N ASN A 367 -5.99 9.83 16.30
CA ASN A 367 -7.18 9.11 16.76
C ASN A 367 -8.16 8.81 15.61
N PHE A 368 -7.64 8.52 14.42
CA PHE A 368 -8.47 8.06 13.31
C PHE A 368 -8.66 6.54 13.38
N PRO A 369 -9.82 6.04 12.91
CA PRO A 369 -10.06 4.60 12.84
C PRO A 369 -9.05 3.94 11.91
N VAL A 370 -8.55 2.75 12.26
CA VAL A 370 -7.65 2.01 11.36
C VAL A 370 -8.47 1.36 10.25
N ILE A 371 -8.37 1.90 9.04
CA ILE A 371 -9.06 1.38 7.86
C ILE A 371 -8.02 1.02 6.81
N VAL A 372 -7.94 -0.25 6.49
CA VAL A 372 -7.07 -0.76 5.42
C VAL A 372 -7.91 -0.97 4.18
N SER A 373 -7.60 -0.24 3.11
CA SER A 373 -8.22 -0.43 1.81
C SER A 373 -7.17 -0.88 0.79
N PRO A 374 -7.18 -2.15 0.37
CA PRO A 374 -6.36 -2.63 -0.74
C PRO A 374 -6.61 -1.83 -2.03
N GLN A 375 -7.83 -1.32 -2.24
CA GLN A 375 -8.18 -0.50 -3.40
C GLN A 375 -7.41 0.82 -3.45
N ILE A 376 -7.22 1.48 -2.30
CA ILE A 376 -6.38 2.69 -2.22
C ILE A 376 -4.93 2.35 -2.50
N PHE A 377 -4.44 1.26 -1.91
CA PHE A 377 -3.07 0.80 -2.11
C PHE A 377 -2.79 0.53 -3.59
N ASP A 378 -3.65 -0.23 -4.25
CA ASP A 378 -3.57 -0.57 -5.67
C ASP A 378 -3.65 0.70 -6.54
N PHE A 379 -4.54 1.64 -6.20
CA PHE A 379 -4.66 2.90 -6.92
C PHE A 379 -3.39 3.75 -6.85
N VAL A 380 -2.80 3.88 -5.66
CA VAL A 380 -1.63 4.72 -5.42
C VAL A 380 -0.34 4.10 -5.97
N THR A 381 -0.18 2.77 -5.84
CA THR A 381 1.09 2.08 -6.17
C THR A 381 1.11 1.43 -7.55
N ALA A 382 -0.03 0.98 -8.07
CA ALA A 382 -0.13 0.30 -9.37
C ALA A 382 -0.78 1.16 -10.46
N GLY A 383 -1.38 2.30 -10.11
CA GLY A 383 -2.10 3.15 -11.06
C GLY A 383 -3.35 2.48 -11.65
N MET A 384 -3.89 1.48 -10.95
CA MET A 384 -5.11 0.77 -11.34
C MET A 384 -6.32 1.70 -11.28
N SER A 385 -7.43 1.36 -11.94
CA SER A 385 -8.68 2.10 -11.73
C SER A 385 -9.21 1.87 -10.31
N LEU A 386 -9.72 2.91 -9.66
CA LEU A 386 -10.38 2.81 -8.36
C LEU A 386 -11.59 1.86 -8.42
N ASP A 387 -11.49 0.73 -7.72
CA ASP A 387 -12.59 -0.20 -7.52
C ASP A 387 -13.60 0.38 -6.53
N LYS A 388 -14.68 0.93 -7.08
CA LYS A 388 -15.76 1.57 -6.32
C LYS A 388 -16.51 0.58 -5.43
N GLU A 389 -16.79 -0.62 -5.91
CA GLU A 389 -17.56 -1.60 -5.14
C GLU A 389 -16.72 -2.16 -3.99
N GLY A 390 -15.42 -2.41 -4.23
CA GLY A 390 -14.47 -2.75 -3.17
C GLY A 390 -14.35 -1.67 -2.09
N LEU A 391 -14.23 -0.39 -2.48
CA LEU A 391 -14.21 0.73 -1.52
C LEU A 391 -15.53 0.84 -0.73
N LYS A 392 -16.66 0.61 -1.38
CA LYS A 392 -17.96 0.60 -0.71
C LYS A 392 -18.04 -0.56 0.29
N ALA A 393 -17.54 -1.74 -0.05
CA ALA A 393 -17.49 -2.88 0.87
C ALA A 393 -16.62 -2.58 2.12
N VAL A 394 -15.48 -1.89 1.94
CA VAL A 394 -14.65 -1.43 3.08
C VAL A 394 -15.43 -0.44 3.96
N TRP A 395 -16.18 0.49 3.35
CA TRP A 395 -17.07 1.39 4.09
C TRP A 395 -18.15 0.65 4.87
N GLU A 396 -18.87 -0.28 4.25
CA GLU A 396 -19.92 -1.04 4.93
C GLU A 396 -19.35 -1.87 6.10
N GLY A 397 -18.15 -2.44 5.93
CA GLY A 397 -17.43 -3.11 7.01
C GLY A 397 -17.16 -2.17 8.20
N TYR A 398 -16.59 -1.00 7.94
CA TYR A 398 -16.34 0.01 8.97
C TYR A 398 -17.63 0.53 9.62
N LYS A 399 -18.66 0.85 8.83
CA LYS A 399 -19.96 1.30 9.30
C LYS A 399 -20.63 0.28 10.22
N ASN A 400 -20.58 -1.00 9.84
CA ASN A 400 -21.10 -2.09 10.67
C ASN A 400 -20.31 -2.22 11.97
N GLN A 401 -18.98 -2.04 11.95
CA GLN A 401 -18.15 -2.04 13.15
C GLN A 401 -18.54 -0.89 14.10
N VAL A 402 -18.70 0.33 13.58
CA VAL A 402 -19.14 1.48 14.39
C VAL A 402 -20.52 1.24 14.99
N GLN A 403 -21.48 0.75 14.21
CA GLN A 403 -22.81 0.43 14.73
C GLN A 403 -22.78 -0.66 15.80
N ARG A 404 -21.95 -1.70 15.62
CA ARG A 404 -21.76 -2.75 16.65
C ARG A 404 -21.18 -2.16 17.93
N ASN A 405 -20.19 -1.29 17.83
CA ASN A 405 -19.59 -0.62 18.99
C ASN A 405 -20.59 0.30 19.71
N ASP A 406 -21.47 0.98 18.96
CA ASP A 406 -22.49 1.85 19.54
C ASP A 406 -23.61 1.06 20.25
N ILE A 407 -23.93 -0.13 19.75
CA ILE A 407 -25.04 -0.95 20.26
C ILE A 407 -24.60 -1.94 21.35
N ASN A 408 -23.40 -2.51 21.26
CA ASN A 408 -22.91 -3.55 22.18
C ASN A 408 -21.84 -2.98 23.16
N PRO A 409 -22.19 -2.86 24.45
CA PRO A 409 -21.26 -2.38 25.49
C PRO A 409 -19.96 -3.18 25.60
N ALA A 410 -19.97 -4.48 25.29
CA ALA A 410 -18.78 -5.33 25.32
C ALA A 410 -17.75 -4.90 24.27
N TYR A 411 -18.20 -4.62 23.05
CA TYR A 411 -17.33 -4.12 21.98
C TYR A 411 -16.86 -2.69 22.27
N ALA A 412 -17.73 -1.81 22.79
CA ALA A 412 -17.31 -0.47 23.21
C ALA A 412 -16.21 -0.52 24.28
N LEU A 413 -16.34 -1.41 25.26
CA LEU A 413 -15.33 -1.61 26.30
C LEU A 413 -14.03 -2.16 25.72
N LEU A 414 -14.09 -3.18 24.85
CA LEU A 414 -12.92 -3.74 24.20
C LEU A 414 -12.16 -2.68 23.38
N GLN A 415 -12.87 -1.81 22.66
CA GLN A 415 -12.25 -0.71 21.91
C GLN A 415 -11.54 0.30 22.83
N LYS A 416 -12.06 0.56 24.03
CA LYS A 416 -11.36 1.38 25.02
C LYS A 416 -10.05 0.75 25.48
N PHE A 417 -10.02 -0.58 25.65
CA PHE A 417 -8.76 -1.26 25.94
C PHE A 417 -7.75 -1.16 24.79
N ILE A 418 -8.21 -1.27 23.54
CA ILE A 418 -7.35 -1.21 22.35
C ILE A 418 -6.81 0.20 22.09
N HIS A 419 -7.60 1.24 22.28
CA HIS A 419 -7.27 2.58 21.78
C HIS A 419 -7.05 3.64 22.85
N SER A 420 -7.56 3.44 24.07
CA SER A 420 -7.58 4.49 25.09
C SER A 420 -7.42 3.93 26.50
N GLN A 421 -6.67 2.83 26.66
CA GLN A 421 -6.47 2.21 27.98
C GLN A 421 -5.77 3.17 28.95
N TRP A 422 -4.92 4.04 28.41
CA TRP A 422 -4.13 5.06 29.12
C TRP A 422 -4.99 6.16 29.76
N ASP A 423 -6.20 6.37 29.25
CA ASP A 423 -7.11 7.42 29.73
C ASP A 423 -7.88 6.99 30.99
N MET A 424 -7.85 5.70 31.35
CA MET A 424 -8.55 5.17 32.52
C MET A 424 -7.74 5.36 33.80
N SER A 425 -8.38 5.89 34.85
CA SER A 425 -7.79 5.88 36.20
C SER A 425 -7.60 4.46 36.73
N ASN A 426 -6.75 4.29 37.75
CA ASN A 426 -6.51 2.97 38.38
C ASN A 426 -7.81 2.25 38.79
N LYS A 427 -8.81 2.99 39.27
CA LYS A 427 -10.11 2.42 39.66
C LYS A 427 -10.92 2.01 38.43
N GLU A 428 -11.00 2.89 37.43
CA GLU A 428 -11.73 2.62 36.18
C GLU A 428 -11.14 1.42 35.45
N MET A 429 -9.81 1.27 35.42
CA MET A 429 -9.14 0.12 34.83
C MET A 429 -9.52 -1.18 35.54
N ALA A 430 -9.48 -1.22 36.87
CA ALA A 430 -9.87 -2.42 37.62
C ALA A 430 -11.33 -2.81 37.39
N ASP A 431 -12.24 -1.82 37.38
CA ASP A 431 -13.65 -2.01 37.09
C ASP A 431 -13.88 -2.47 35.63
N ALA A 432 -13.10 -1.94 34.68
CA ALA A 432 -13.14 -2.30 33.26
C ALA A 432 -12.66 -3.74 33.03
N VAL A 433 -11.61 -4.19 33.69
CA VAL A 433 -11.10 -5.57 33.56
C VAL A 433 -12.13 -6.57 34.09
N MET A 434 -12.78 -6.27 35.22
CA MET A 434 -13.86 -7.12 35.73
C MET A 434 -15.06 -7.18 34.78
N GLN A 435 -15.47 -6.04 34.21
CA GLN A 435 -16.55 -5.99 33.23
C GLN A 435 -16.21 -6.75 31.95
N LEU A 436 -14.98 -6.61 31.44
CA LEU A 436 -14.52 -7.36 30.27
C LEU A 436 -14.53 -8.87 30.54
N ALA A 437 -14.10 -9.30 31.73
CA ALA A 437 -14.13 -10.71 32.12
C ALA A 437 -15.56 -11.27 32.15
N GLN A 438 -16.52 -10.45 32.61
CA GLN A 438 -17.94 -10.81 32.61
C GLN A 438 -18.49 -10.93 31.18
N TYR A 439 -18.26 -9.94 30.32
CA TYR A 439 -18.72 -10.00 28.93
C TYR A 439 -18.13 -11.17 28.15
N VAL A 440 -16.85 -11.48 28.38
CA VAL A 440 -16.20 -12.67 27.82
C VAL A 440 -16.93 -13.92 28.28
N GLU A 441 -17.10 -14.12 29.59
CA GLU A 441 -17.76 -15.30 30.15
C GLU A 441 -19.22 -15.43 29.68
N ASP A 442 -19.91 -14.31 29.47
CA ASP A 442 -21.31 -14.28 29.08
C ASP A 442 -21.54 -14.64 27.60
N GLY A 443 -20.50 -14.58 26.76
CA GLY A 443 -20.65 -14.91 25.34
C GLY A 443 -20.95 -13.70 24.46
N GLU A 444 -20.65 -12.48 24.90
CA GLU A 444 -21.12 -11.23 24.27
C GLU A 444 -20.35 -10.83 22.99
N PHE A 445 -19.30 -11.58 22.63
CA PHE A 445 -18.53 -11.40 21.42
C PHE A 445 -18.92 -12.43 20.36
N CYS A 446 -18.93 -12.04 19.09
CA CYS A 446 -19.36 -12.88 17.97
C CYS A 446 -18.28 -13.16 16.93
N ASP A 447 -17.03 -12.82 17.22
CA ASP A 447 -15.89 -13.06 16.35
C ASP A 447 -14.65 -13.49 17.14
N ASN A 448 -13.80 -14.30 16.49
CA ASN A 448 -12.60 -14.86 17.10
C ASN A 448 -11.61 -13.80 17.58
N MET A 449 -11.46 -12.73 16.79
CA MET A 449 -10.51 -11.68 17.10
C MET A 449 -10.87 -10.94 18.39
N ALA A 450 -12.16 -10.68 18.64
CA ALA A 450 -12.62 -10.10 19.87
C ALA A 450 -12.31 -11.00 21.11
N TYR A 451 -12.37 -12.32 20.97
CA TYR A 451 -11.98 -13.26 22.02
C TYR A 451 -10.47 -13.32 22.24
N VAL A 452 -9.68 -13.47 21.17
CA VAL A 452 -8.21 -13.35 21.23
C VAL A 452 -7.81 -12.05 21.91
N ASN A 453 -8.51 -10.98 21.56
CA ASN A 453 -8.24 -9.67 22.08
C ASN A 453 -8.53 -9.57 23.57
N SER A 454 -9.77 -9.86 23.94
CA SER A 454 -10.21 -9.78 25.32
C SER A 454 -9.38 -10.71 26.21
N ALA A 455 -9.07 -11.92 25.74
CA ALA A 455 -8.23 -12.87 26.47
C ALA A 455 -6.81 -12.35 26.73
N THR A 456 -6.25 -11.55 25.83
CA THR A 456 -4.91 -10.98 26.02
C THR A 456 -4.92 -9.87 27.07
N TYR A 457 -5.89 -8.95 27.03
CA TYR A 457 -6.07 -7.96 28.10
C TYR A 457 -6.31 -8.63 29.45
N LEU A 458 -7.24 -9.59 29.50
CA LEU A 458 -7.60 -10.27 30.75
C LEU A 458 -6.43 -11.03 31.36
N GLN A 459 -5.61 -11.70 30.55
CA GLN A 459 -4.45 -12.43 31.05
C GLN A 459 -3.28 -11.53 31.46
N HIS A 460 -3.19 -10.31 30.92
CA HIS A 460 -2.21 -9.33 31.36
C HIS A 460 -2.65 -8.60 32.63
N PHE A 461 -3.92 -8.18 32.69
CA PHE A 461 -4.45 -7.33 33.74
C PHE A 461 -5.22 -8.07 34.85
N TYR A 462 -5.26 -9.42 34.85
CA TYR A 462 -5.87 -10.19 35.94
C TYR A 462 -5.39 -9.80 37.35
N PRO A 463 -4.14 -9.33 37.60
CA PRO A 463 -3.71 -8.94 38.94
C PRO A 463 -4.47 -7.73 39.50
N LEU A 464 -5.21 -6.99 38.68
CA LEU A 464 -6.09 -5.91 39.11
C LEU A 464 -7.42 -6.43 39.69
N THR A 465 -7.68 -7.73 39.62
CA THR A 465 -8.91 -8.39 40.07
C THR A 465 -8.63 -9.38 41.20
N SER A 466 -9.70 -9.92 41.81
CA SER A 466 -9.60 -11.01 42.77
C SER A 466 -9.48 -12.40 42.14
N PHE A 467 -9.50 -12.50 40.81
CA PHE A 467 -9.47 -13.77 40.09
C PHE A 467 -8.03 -14.28 39.92
N SER A 468 -7.84 -15.60 40.03
CA SER A 468 -6.59 -16.25 39.64
C SER A 468 -6.44 -16.28 38.11
N LYS A 469 -5.23 -16.61 37.65
CA LYS A 469 -4.98 -16.82 36.22
C LYS A 469 -5.85 -17.97 35.69
N GLU A 470 -6.01 -19.04 36.47
CA GLU A 470 -6.85 -20.18 36.14
C GLU A 470 -8.33 -19.81 36.04
N ASP A 471 -8.82 -18.94 36.94
CA ASP A 471 -10.19 -18.42 36.88
C ASP A 471 -10.44 -17.64 35.59
N MET A 472 -9.49 -16.77 35.20
CA MET A 472 -9.58 -16.02 33.94
C MET A 472 -9.59 -16.96 32.72
N GLN A 473 -8.71 -17.96 32.69
CA GLN A 473 -8.70 -18.95 31.60
C GLN A 473 -10.02 -19.71 31.51
N LYS A 474 -10.63 -20.05 32.65
CA LYS A 474 -11.94 -20.73 32.69
C LYS A 474 -13.05 -19.83 32.13
N LYS A 475 -13.06 -18.55 32.48
CA LYS A 475 -14.01 -17.56 31.94
C LYS A 475 -13.88 -17.41 30.43
N ILE A 476 -12.64 -17.31 29.94
CA ILE A 476 -12.34 -17.23 28.49
C ILE A 476 -12.86 -18.46 27.75
N ARG A 477 -12.59 -19.68 28.25
CA ARG A 477 -13.10 -20.91 27.64
C ARG A 477 -14.63 -20.94 27.59
N CYS A 478 -15.29 -20.59 28.69
CA CYS A 478 -16.76 -20.52 28.78
C CYS A 478 -17.34 -19.59 27.71
N GLY A 479 -16.73 -18.42 27.50
CA GLY A 479 -17.13 -17.49 26.45
C GLY A 479 -17.00 -18.07 25.04
N ILE A 480 -15.83 -18.63 24.74
CA ILE A 480 -15.54 -19.24 23.43
C ILE A 480 -16.50 -20.42 23.17
N ASP A 481 -16.76 -21.26 24.18
CA ASP A 481 -17.73 -22.35 24.11
C ASP A 481 -19.11 -21.83 23.68
N LYS A 482 -19.63 -20.80 24.35
CA LYS A 482 -20.92 -20.18 24.04
C LYS A 482 -20.98 -19.58 22.63
N MET A 483 -19.90 -18.93 22.18
CA MET A 483 -19.83 -18.40 20.82
C MET A 483 -19.99 -19.53 19.80
N TYR A 484 -19.21 -20.61 19.96
CA TYR A 484 -19.24 -21.75 19.05
C TYR A 484 -20.49 -22.63 19.17
N GLU A 485 -21.23 -22.59 20.28
CA GLU A 485 -22.57 -23.20 20.38
C GLU A 485 -23.56 -22.59 19.37
N SER A 486 -23.34 -21.34 18.95
CA SER A 486 -24.19 -20.63 17.97
C SER A 486 -23.73 -20.73 16.51
N ILE A 487 -22.56 -21.34 16.26
CA ILE A 487 -21.94 -21.40 14.93
C ILE A 487 -22.16 -22.78 14.31
N ASP A 488 -23.03 -22.85 13.29
CA ASP A 488 -23.28 -24.11 12.56
C ASP A 488 -22.18 -24.45 11.56
N THR A 489 -21.44 -23.48 11.02
CA THR A 489 -20.38 -23.73 10.03
C THR A 489 -19.21 -22.77 10.23
N PRO A 490 -17.99 -23.27 10.50
CA PRO A 490 -16.81 -22.42 10.64
C PRO A 490 -16.49 -21.72 9.33
N ASN A 491 -16.21 -20.43 9.39
CA ASN A 491 -15.81 -19.65 8.23
C ASN A 491 -14.33 -19.91 7.92
N LEU A 492 -14.02 -20.25 6.66
CA LEU A 492 -12.65 -20.48 6.21
C LEU A 492 -11.77 -19.23 6.37
N LEU A 493 -12.37 -18.04 6.26
CA LEU A 493 -11.67 -16.78 6.46
C LEU A 493 -11.20 -16.62 7.90
N ASP A 494 -12.01 -17.00 8.89
CA ASP A 494 -11.67 -16.87 10.31
C ASP A 494 -10.46 -17.76 10.67
N LYS A 495 -10.38 -18.95 10.06
CA LYS A 495 -9.22 -19.84 10.20
C LYS A 495 -7.95 -19.22 9.61
N LEU A 496 -8.04 -18.60 8.44
CA LEU A 496 -6.90 -17.93 7.79
C LEU A 496 -6.46 -16.70 8.60
N ASN A 497 -7.40 -15.92 9.13
CA ASN A 497 -7.10 -14.74 9.93
C ASN A 497 -6.33 -15.10 11.20
N LEU A 498 -6.73 -16.18 11.89
CA LEU A 498 -6.03 -16.68 13.08
C LEU A 498 -4.59 -17.12 12.77
N ASP A 499 -4.35 -17.75 11.61
CA ASP A 499 -3.01 -18.18 11.19
C ASP A 499 -2.06 -16.99 10.95
N VAL A 500 -2.56 -15.89 10.37
CA VAL A 500 -1.77 -14.68 10.08
C VAL A 500 -1.27 -14.01 11.36
N VAL A 501 -2.09 -14.03 12.41
CA VAL A 501 -1.84 -13.24 13.62
C VAL A 501 -1.17 -14.00 14.75
N GLU A 502 -1.12 -15.33 14.71
CA GLU A 502 -0.59 -16.19 15.77
C GLU A 502 0.83 -15.78 16.22
N THR A 503 1.66 -15.36 15.25
CA THR A 503 3.03 -14.92 15.52
C THR A 503 3.12 -13.62 16.32
N ALA A 504 2.14 -12.73 16.16
CA ALA A 504 2.03 -11.44 16.84
C ALA A 504 1.37 -11.54 18.22
N ILE A 505 0.66 -12.64 18.51
CA ILE A 505 -0.02 -12.85 19.80
C ILE A 505 1.00 -13.20 20.90
N PRO A 506 0.93 -12.56 22.09
CA PRO A 506 1.77 -12.89 23.24
C PRO A 506 1.72 -14.38 23.57
N LYS A 507 2.86 -14.96 23.98
CA LYS A 507 2.98 -16.41 24.22
C LYS A 507 1.96 -16.92 25.22
N GLU A 508 1.62 -16.10 26.20
CA GLU A 508 0.65 -16.39 27.26
C GLU A 508 -0.78 -16.53 26.72
N SER A 509 -1.09 -15.95 25.56
CA SER A 509 -2.41 -15.96 24.92
C SER A 509 -2.54 -16.93 23.74
N ARG A 510 -1.46 -17.57 23.28
CA ARG A 510 -1.51 -18.45 22.10
C ARG A 510 -2.44 -19.66 22.25
N TRP A 511 -2.61 -20.15 23.48
CA TRP A 511 -3.55 -21.24 23.78
C TRP A 511 -5.00 -20.89 23.40
N VAL A 512 -5.36 -19.60 23.34
CA VAL A 512 -6.69 -19.15 22.94
C VAL A 512 -6.94 -19.47 21.47
N VAL A 513 -5.96 -19.16 20.61
CA VAL A 513 -6.00 -19.49 19.17
C VAL A 513 -6.06 -21.00 18.95
N GLU A 514 -5.25 -21.76 19.70
CA GLU A 514 -5.29 -23.23 19.66
C GLU A 514 -6.66 -23.78 20.05
N TYR A 515 -7.28 -23.20 21.09
CA TYR A 515 -8.59 -23.62 21.56
C TYR A 515 -9.72 -23.28 20.58
N GLU A 516 -9.71 -22.08 19.99
CA GLU A 516 -10.66 -21.73 18.92
C GLU A 516 -10.50 -22.64 17.70
N ARG A 517 -9.26 -23.00 17.35
CA ARG A 517 -8.96 -23.95 16.27
C ARG A 517 -9.51 -25.35 16.58
N GLU A 518 -9.39 -25.81 17.81
CA GLU A 518 -9.99 -27.07 18.26
C GLU A 518 -11.51 -27.05 18.06
N LYS A 519 -12.19 -25.98 18.49
CA LYS A 519 -13.65 -25.81 18.30
C LYS A 519 -14.09 -25.80 16.86
N MET A 520 -13.39 -25.07 15.99
CA MET A 520 -13.68 -25.10 14.55
C MET A 520 -13.52 -26.51 13.97
N ASN A 521 -12.48 -27.23 14.38
CA ASN A 521 -12.25 -28.60 13.91
C ASN A 521 -13.33 -29.58 14.43
N GLU A 522 -13.80 -29.42 15.67
CA GLU A 522 -14.91 -30.19 16.23
C GLU A 522 -16.20 -29.99 15.44
N ILE A 523 -16.58 -28.74 15.14
CA ILE A 523 -17.77 -28.44 14.33
C ILE A 523 -17.62 -28.98 12.92
N THR A 524 -16.46 -28.75 12.28
CA THR A 524 -16.17 -29.27 10.93
C THR A 524 -16.32 -30.79 10.89
N LYS A 525 -15.82 -31.49 11.92
CA LYS A 525 -15.93 -32.94 12.03
C LYS A 525 -17.37 -33.40 12.31
N ALA A 526 -18.10 -32.71 13.19
CA ALA A 526 -19.49 -33.03 13.49
C ALA A 526 -20.40 -32.85 12.26
N ASN A 527 -20.20 -31.77 11.50
CA ASN A 527 -20.90 -31.53 10.23
C ASN A 527 -20.58 -32.62 9.22
N LEU A 528 -19.32 -33.01 9.10
CA LEU A 528 -18.91 -34.11 8.23
C LEU A 528 -19.55 -35.45 8.65
N ASP A 529 -19.62 -35.75 9.94
CA ASP A 529 -20.27 -36.97 10.45
C ASP A 529 -21.78 -36.95 10.21
N ALA A 530 -22.43 -35.79 10.33
CA ALA A 530 -23.85 -35.60 9.99
C ALA A 530 -24.08 -35.78 8.49
N ASP A 531 -23.21 -35.22 7.66
CA ASP A 531 -23.24 -35.37 6.21
C ASP A 531 -23.02 -36.81 5.77
N ILE A 532 -22.10 -37.55 6.40
CA ILE A 532 -21.90 -38.98 6.13
C ILE A 532 -23.18 -39.76 6.43
N LYS A 533 -23.84 -39.49 7.58
CA LYS A 533 -25.12 -40.13 7.94
C LYS A 533 -26.22 -39.79 6.94
N GLU A 534 -26.31 -38.53 6.52
CA GLU A 534 -27.32 -38.10 5.54
C GLU A 534 -27.05 -38.69 4.16
N VAL A 535 -25.79 -38.76 3.71
CA VAL A 535 -25.41 -39.44 2.47
C VAL A 535 -25.75 -40.93 2.53
N HIS A 536 -25.54 -41.60 3.66
CA HIS A 536 -25.98 -42.99 3.85
C HIS A 536 -27.49 -43.12 3.73
N ARG A 537 -28.24 -42.25 4.41
CA ARG A 537 -29.71 -42.23 4.37
C ARG A 537 -30.20 -41.98 2.94
N GLN A 538 -29.70 -40.96 2.26
CA GLN A 538 -30.05 -40.63 0.88
C GLN A 538 -29.66 -41.77 -0.06
N PHE A 539 -28.49 -42.40 0.12
CA PHE A 539 -28.12 -43.56 -0.70
C PHE A 539 -29.15 -44.70 -0.58
N ILE A 540 -29.67 -44.94 0.63
CA ILE A 540 -30.63 -46.02 0.91
C ILE A 540 -32.07 -45.63 0.54
N GLU A 541 -32.49 -44.39 0.74
CA GLU A 541 -33.89 -43.96 0.68
C GLU A 541 -34.21 -43.06 -0.51
N ASP A 542 -33.26 -42.21 -0.93
CA ASP A 542 -33.47 -41.16 -1.94
C ASP A 542 -32.20 -40.87 -2.77
N LEU A 543 -31.82 -41.87 -3.56
CA LEU A 543 -30.61 -41.84 -4.35
C LEU A 543 -30.56 -40.69 -5.39
N PRO A 544 -31.69 -40.27 -6.01
CA PRO A 544 -31.72 -39.08 -6.86
C PRO A 544 -31.29 -37.79 -6.14
N THR A 545 -31.70 -37.58 -4.89
CA THR A 545 -31.26 -36.41 -4.11
C THR A 545 -29.77 -36.45 -3.84
N LEU A 546 -29.20 -37.63 -3.53
CA LEU A 546 -27.75 -37.78 -3.41
C LEU A 546 -27.02 -37.47 -4.73
N ALA A 547 -27.55 -37.95 -5.86
CA ALA A 547 -26.97 -37.67 -7.17
C ALA A 547 -26.92 -36.17 -7.48
N ASN A 548 -27.96 -35.42 -7.12
CA ASN A 548 -28.01 -33.98 -7.29
C ASN A 548 -26.96 -33.24 -6.43
N ARG A 549 -26.71 -33.71 -5.20
CA ARG A 549 -25.66 -33.13 -4.34
C ARG A 549 -24.26 -33.35 -4.89
N LEU A 550 -24.01 -34.55 -5.42
CA LEU A 550 -22.67 -34.98 -5.83
C LEU A 550 -22.32 -34.61 -7.28
N THR A 551 -23.23 -34.02 -8.05
CA THR A 551 -23.00 -33.77 -9.49
C THR A 551 -23.48 -32.41 -9.98
N ILE A 552 -22.75 -31.83 -10.94
CA ILE A 552 -23.13 -30.59 -11.62
C ILE A 552 -24.39 -30.84 -12.47
N GLN A 553 -25.44 -30.05 -12.22
CA GLN A 553 -26.67 -30.07 -13.01
C GLN A 553 -26.55 -29.14 -14.21
N TYR A 554 -27.18 -29.52 -15.33
CA TYR A 554 -27.15 -28.73 -16.55
C TYR A 554 -27.88 -27.40 -16.33
N GLY A 555 -27.14 -26.29 -16.40
CA GLY A 555 -27.65 -24.93 -16.17
C GLY A 555 -27.49 -24.41 -14.73
N ASP A 556 -26.89 -25.17 -13.83
CA ASP A 556 -26.52 -24.73 -12.48
C ASP A 556 -25.05 -24.29 -12.41
N THR A 557 -24.75 -23.24 -11.64
CA THR A 557 -23.38 -22.75 -11.36
C THR A 557 -22.87 -23.20 -10.00
N LYS A 558 -23.63 -24.00 -9.26
CA LYS A 558 -23.23 -24.51 -7.94
C LYS A 558 -22.15 -25.59 -8.04
N THR A 559 -21.09 -25.43 -7.26
CA THR A 559 -20.07 -26.45 -7.03
C THR A 559 -20.72 -27.65 -6.32
N PRO A 560 -20.50 -28.89 -6.79
CA PRO A 560 -21.02 -30.08 -6.12
C PRO A 560 -20.51 -30.24 -4.68
N ASP A 561 -21.36 -30.79 -3.82
CA ASP A 561 -20.98 -31.14 -2.46
C ASP A 561 -19.85 -32.19 -2.49
N PHE A 562 -18.90 -32.07 -1.55
CA PHE A 562 -17.78 -33.01 -1.41
C PHE A 562 -16.94 -33.20 -2.69
N LEU A 563 -16.82 -32.18 -3.55
CA LEU A 563 -15.99 -32.25 -4.75
C LEU A 563 -14.53 -32.64 -4.43
N SER A 564 -14.00 -32.15 -3.31
CA SER A 564 -12.64 -32.42 -2.81
C SER A 564 -12.59 -33.45 -1.68
N TYR A 565 -13.72 -34.09 -1.32
CA TYR A 565 -13.77 -35.04 -0.20
C TYR A 565 -14.36 -36.39 -0.65
N PRO A 566 -13.72 -37.53 -0.36
CA PRO A 566 -14.18 -38.84 -0.81
C PRO A 566 -15.35 -39.37 0.03
N ILE A 567 -16.53 -38.78 -0.13
CA ILE A 567 -17.73 -39.08 0.65
C ILE A 567 -18.29 -40.49 0.37
N LEU A 568 -18.17 -40.99 -0.86
CA LEU A 568 -18.70 -42.31 -1.25
C LEU A 568 -17.94 -43.47 -0.58
N LYS A 569 -16.69 -43.25 -0.14
CA LYS A 569 -15.88 -44.28 0.55
C LYS A 569 -16.55 -44.77 1.84
N HIS A 570 -17.40 -43.93 2.43
CA HIS A 570 -18.06 -44.23 3.69
C HIS A 570 -19.28 -45.11 3.51
N ILE A 571 -19.82 -45.28 2.30
CA ILE A 571 -21.01 -46.10 2.05
C ILE A 571 -20.64 -47.60 2.20
N PRO A 572 -21.22 -48.32 3.17
CA PRO A 572 -20.85 -49.71 3.43
C PRO A 572 -21.26 -50.65 2.29
N LYS A 573 -20.42 -51.64 1.98
CA LYS A 573 -20.70 -52.68 0.97
C LYS A 573 -22.07 -53.35 1.14
N LYS A 574 -22.47 -53.63 2.39
CA LYS A 574 -23.78 -54.21 2.72
C LYS A 574 -24.96 -53.38 2.19
N ASP A 575 -24.85 -52.06 2.25
CA ASP A 575 -25.92 -51.14 1.88
C ASP A 575 -25.98 -50.99 0.37
N ILE A 576 -24.82 -51.03 -0.31
CA ILE A 576 -24.72 -51.13 -1.78
C ILE A 576 -25.43 -52.41 -2.26
N THR A 577 -25.12 -53.57 -1.70
CA THR A 577 -25.77 -54.83 -2.06
C THR A 577 -27.27 -54.79 -1.83
N LYS A 578 -27.72 -54.25 -0.69
CA LYS A 578 -29.15 -54.08 -0.37
C LYS A 578 -29.87 -53.16 -1.37
N LYS A 579 -29.23 -52.05 -1.76
CA LYS A 579 -29.77 -51.09 -2.74
C LYS A 579 -29.90 -51.74 -4.11
N VAL A 580 -28.86 -52.40 -4.61
CA VAL A 580 -28.86 -53.06 -5.92
C VAL A 580 -29.96 -54.12 -6.06
N ASN A 581 -30.20 -54.92 -5.02
CA ASN A 581 -31.21 -55.98 -5.05
C ASN A 581 -32.66 -55.46 -5.22
N ASN A 582 -32.94 -54.22 -4.82
CA ASN A 582 -34.29 -53.62 -4.87
C ASN A 582 -34.36 -52.33 -5.70
N ILE A 583 -33.34 -52.09 -6.53
CA ILE A 583 -33.15 -50.81 -7.23
C ILE A 583 -34.27 -50.50 -8.22
N GLN A 584 -34.75 -49.26 -8.22
CA GLN A 584 -35.76 -48.77 -9.15
C GLN A 584 -35.13 -48.05 -10.36
N PRO A 585 -35.82 -47.96 -11.51
CA PRO A 585 -35.30 -47.30 -12.71
C PRO A 585 -34.72 -45.89 -12.48
N LYS A 586 -35.39 -45.06 -11.68
CA LYS A 586 -34.91 -43.70 -11.33
C LYS A 586 -33.58 -43.72 -10.55
N GLU A 587 -33.35 -44.75 -9.75
CA GLU A 587 -32.16 -44.91 -8.92
C GLU A 587 -31.00 -45.47 -9.77
N VAL A 588 -31.29 -46.29 -10.78
CA VAL A 588 -30.31 -46.70 -11.79
C VAL A 588 -29.76 -45.47 -12.51
N MET A 589 -30.64 -44.54 -12.91
CA MET A 589 -30.21 -43.29 -13.53
C MET A 589 -29.46 -42.36 -12.57
N ALA A 590 -29.84 -42.34 -11.30
CA ALA A 590 -29.11 -41.58 -10.27
C ALA A 590 -27.68 -42.13 -10.06
N LEU A 591 -27.50 -43.45 -10.02
CA LEU A 591 -26.17 -44.06 -9.99
C LEU A 591 -25.37 -43.73 -11.25
N TYR A 592 -26.01 -43.77 -12.43
CA TYR A 592 -25.36 -43.43 -13.68
C TYR A 592 -24.87 -41.97 -13.65
N GLN A 593 -25.70 -41.06 -13.15
CA GLN A 593 -25.34 -39.66 -12.95
C GLN A 593 -24.15 -39.51 -12.00
N ILE A 594 -24.17 -40.15 -10.83
CA ILE A 594 -23.04 -40.12 -9.88
C ILE A 594 -21.76 -40.63 -10.53
N LEU A 595 -21.79 -41.81 -11.16
CA LEU A 595 -20.62 -42.41 -11.77
C LEU A 595 -20.06 -41.57 -12.93
N ASN A 596 -20.93 -41.12 -13.84
CA ASN A 596 -20.50 -40.33 -14.98
C ASN A 596 -20.05 -38.91 -14.56
N GLY A 597 -20.81 -38.26 -13.68
CA GLY A 597 -20.52 -36.92 -13.19
C GLY A 597 -19.26 -36.87 -12.33
N ARG A 598 -19.17 -37.73 -11.30
CA ARG A 598 -18.12 -37.66 -10.27
C ARG A 598 -16.81 -38.35 -10.65
N PHE A 599 -16.84 -39.41 -11.46
CA PHE A 599 -15.62 -40.15 -11.83
C PHE A 599 -15.12 -39.85 -13.25
N LEU A 600 -16.00 -39.48 -14.20
CA LEU A 600 -15.60 -39.27 -15.60
C LEU A 600 -15.57 -37.79 -16.02
N GLN A 601 -16.50 -36.97 -15.51
CA GLN A 601 -16.62 -35.56 -15.91
C GLN A 601 -15.95 -34.58 -14.93
N GLN A 602 -16.04 -34.83 -13.63
CA GLN A 602 -15.47 -33.99 -12.57
C GLN A 602 -14.20 -34.64 -12.01
N VAL A 603 -13.05 -34.48 -12.66
CA VAL A 603 -11.78 -35.01 -12.09
C VAL A 603 -10.73 -33.92 -11.92
N PRO A 604 -10.75 -33.17 -10.79
CA PRO A 604 -9.63 -32.33 -10.40
C PRO A 604 -8.71 -32.98 -9.33
N TYR A 605 -9.17 -34.03 -8.63
CA TYR A 605 -8.50 -34.57 -7.43
C TYR A 605 -8.26 -36.09 -7.48
N PRO A 606 -7.06 -36.56 -7.89
CA PRO A 606 -6.72 -37.99 -7.96
C PRO A 606 -6.92 -38.76 -6.65
N GLU A 607 -6.66 -38.11 -5.51
CA GLU A 607 -6.80 -38.72 -4.17
C GLU A 607 -8.25 -39.08 -3.84
N VAL A 608 -9.21 -38.26 -4.27
CA VAL A 608 -10.65 -38.51 -4.07
C VAL A 608 -11.08 -39.70 -4.93
N TYR A 609 -10.63 -39.72 -6.19
CA TYR A 609 -10.89 -40.80 -7.13
C TYR A 609 -10.43 -42.15 -6.56
N ASP A 610 -9.17 -42.25 -6.16
CA ASP A 610 -8.57 -43.47 -5.63
C ASP A 610 -9.28 -43.97 -4.36
N ALA A 611 -9.64 -43.05 -3.47
CA ALA A 611 -10.33 -43.38 -2.23
C ALA A 611 -11.78 -43.87 -2.44
N GLU A 612 -12.44 -43.47 -3.54
CA GLU A 612 -13.81 -43.88 -3.86
C GLU A 612 -13.92 -45.05 -4.85
N LEU A 613 -12.83 -45.45 -5.53
CA LEU A 613 -12.80 -46.67 -6.36
C LEU A 613 -13.36 -47.93 -5.66
N PRO A 614 -13.14 -48.18 -4.35
CA PRO A 614 -13.78 -49.29 -3.64
C PRO A 614 -15.31 -49.27 -3.71
N PHE A 615 -15.96 -48.10 -3.72
CA PHE A 615 -17.41 -47.98 -3.89
C PHE A 615 -17.84 -48.53 -5.26
N VAL A 616 -17.14 -48.16 -6.34
CA VAL A 616 -17.44 -48.62 -7.71
C VAL A 616 -17.23 -50.14 -7.84
N ARG A 617 -16.15 -50.67 -7.26
CA ARG A 617 -15.88 -52.12 -7.22
C ARG A 617 -16.96 -52.88 -6.44
N ASN A 618 -17.41 -52.34 -5.31
CA ASN A 618 -18.48 -52.95 -4.52
C ASN A 618 -19.82 -52.91 -5.27
N LEU A 619 -20.09 -51.84 -6.02
CA LEU A 619 -21.28 -51.72 -6.87
C LEU A 619 -21.26 -52.76 -8.01
N GLU A 620 -20.14 -52.92 -8.70
CA GLU A 620 -19.98 -53.94 -9.74
C GLU A 620 -20.19 -55.35 -9.19
N GLN A 621 -19.58 -55.67 -8.05
CA GLN A 621 -19.76 -56.97 -7.39
C GLN A 621 -21.21 -57.21 -6.99
N ALA A 622 -21.90 -56.19 -6.47
CA ALA A 622 -23.31 -56.28 -6.11
C ALA A 622 -24.20 -56.50 -7.34
N LEU A 623 -23.92 -55.84 -8.47
CA LEU A 623 -24.66 -56.03 -9.73
C LEU A 623 -24.44 -57.44 -10.30
N ALA A 624 -23.22 -57.99 -10.19
CA ALA A 624 -22.91 -59.35 -10.65
C ALA A 624 -23.58 -60.44 -9.80
N GLN A 625 -23.91 -60.14 -8.53
CA GLN A 625 -24.52 -61.08 -7.58
C GLN A 625 -26.05 -60.92 -7.47
N LYS A 626 -26.65 -60.05 -8.29
CA LYS A 626 -28.09 -59.82 -8.27
C LYS A 626 -28.83 -61.08 -8.74
N ASN A 627 -29.74 -61.60 -7.91
CA ASN A 627 -30.52 -62.81 -8.20
C ASN A 627 -31.73 -62.46 -9.08
N ASP A 628 -31.66 -62.78 -10.37
CA ASP A 628 -32.71 -62.47 -11.34
C ASP A 628 -33.60 -63.67 -11.67
N ASN A 629 -34.82 -63.70 -11.10
CA ASN A 629 -35.86 -64.65 -11.52
C ASN A 629 -36.69 -64.13 -12.72
N LYS A 630 -36.69 -62.81 -12.98
CA LYS A 630 -37.33 -62.13 -14.13
C LYS A 630 -36.66 -60.79 -14.41
N THR A 631 -36.39 -60.48 -15.69
CA THR A 631 -35.84 -59.19 -16.13
C THR A 631 -36.85 -58.05 -15.90
N THR A 632 -36.43 -57.02 -15.18
CA THR A 632 -37.16 -55.79 -14.92
C THR A 632 -36.67 -54.65 -15.80
N TYR A 633 -37.40 -53.53 -15.86
CA TYR A 633 -36.94 -52.33 -16.57
C TYR A 633 -35.65 -51.76 -15.97
N ALA A 634 -35.46 -51.87 -14.66
CA ALA A 634 -34.21 -51.47 -14.02
C ALA A 634 -33.02 -52.31 -14.52
N ASP A 635 -33.22 -53.60 -14.82
CA ASP A 635 -32.17 -54.49 -15.34
C ASP A 635 -31.74 -54.09 -16.75
N ILE A 636 -32.69 -53.70 -17.60
CA ILE A 636 -32.39 -53.17 -18.94
C ILE A 636 -31.53 -51.89 -18.81
N LEU A 637 -31.92 -50.95 -17.93
CA LEU A 637 -31.15 -49.72 -17.72
C LEU A 637 -29.77 -49.98 -17.09
N ILE A 638 -29.63 -51.02 -16.26
CA ILE A 638 -28.33 -51.43 -15.70
C ILE A 638 -27.39 -51.88 -16.83
N GLU A 639 -27.88 -52.72 -17.75
CA GLU A 639 -27.12 -53.17 -18.92
C GLU A 639 -26.76 -52.00 -19.84
N ASP A 640 -27.74 -51.17 -20.19
CA ASP A 640 -27.60 -50.11 -21.19
C ASP A 640 -26.75 -48.93 -20.71
N HIS A 641 -26.71 -48.66 -19.40
CA HIS A 641 -26.08 -47.45 -18.85
C HIS A 641 -24.99 -47.73 -17.81
N LEU A 642 -25.28 -48.53 -16.77
CA LEU A 642 -24.36 -48.65 -15.63
C LEU A 642 -23.12 -49.48 -15.94
N LYS A 643 -23.26 -50.64 -16.59
CA LYS A 643 -22.13 -51.55 -16.83
C LYS A 643 -21.03 -50.90 -17.68
N ASP A 644 -21.41 -50.15 -18.71
CA ASP A 644 -20.46 -49.48 -19.59
C ASP A 644 -19.72 -48.35 -18.89
N VAL A 645 -20.40 -47.59 -18.02
CA VAL A 645 -19.74 -46.53 -17.22
C VAL A 645 -18.81 -47.12 -16.18
N ILE A 646 -19.21 -48.17 -15.46
CA ILE A 646 -18.34 -48.87 -14.49
C ILE A 646 -17.05 -49.35 -15.16
N LYS A 647 -17.15 -49.98 -16.34
CA LYS A 647 -15.99 -50.42 -17.12
C LYS A 647 -15.07 -49.27 -17.53
N LYS A 648 -15.60 -48.08 -17.80
CA LYS A 648 -14.80 -46.89 -18.16
C LYS A 648 -14.02 -46.35 -16.97
N ILE A 649 -14.58 -46.40 -15.77
CA ILE A 649 -13.93 -45.92 -14.53
C ILE A 649 -12.80 -46.88 -14.08
N GLN A 650 -12.94 -48.18 -14.35
CA GLN A 650 -11.95 -49.17 -13.92
C GLN A 650 -10.80 -49.42 -14.92
N LYS A 651 -10.85 -48.80 -16.10
CA LYS A 651 -9.77 -48.80 -17.10
C LYS A 651 -8.81 -47.67 -16.82
#